data_AF-V9I8G0-F1
#
_entry.id   AF-V9I8G0-F1
#
_cell.length_a   1.000
_cell.length_b   1.000
_cell.length_c   1.000
_cell.angle_alpha   90.00
_cell.angle_beta   90.00
_cell.angle_gamma   90.00
#
_symmetry.space_group_name_H-M   'P 1'
#
loop_
_entity.id
_entity.type
_entity.pdbx_description
1 polymer ?
#
loop_
_entity_poly.entity_id
_entity_poly.type
_entity_poly.pdbx_seq_one_letter_code
_entity_poly.pdbx_strand_id
1 'polypeptide(L)'
;MFNKAAMLSRQTSKWLQAAKQPKIERTQSQLMRLDRSIIEGLQDIVSLLEEQLKPLVQSELSLLVDILYRPELLFPAATDARKRCENGGFIKRLIKHTEKLLEEKEEKLCVKVLRTLREMMAIDPEYGEKGDALRNNLLARYFGKSFIQKPETVEIGVSHSAPVTHGPGAKLLSRAGRTLHEIQSHLDREGASDLVVELVIKSVHSPSIFVEAIELGIALLEGGNPIIQKSVYNKLMGGDLSQSFFKVFYDKMKDAQQEIKSTVTVNTSDIAAKAHEDKEQNKEIEKISRKRTSGKPNGIVITDELREELNQAASSTVQAYANVRNLASGDDASNNAALGSALEDMIAEKLERHRTGTSGTERDEGQLSAKVLVMQPILRFLQLLCENHNRDLQNFLRNQNNKTNFNLVSETLMFLDCICGSTTGGLGLLGLYINEHNVALINQTLETLTEYCQGPCHDNQNCIATHESNGLDIITALILNDINPLGKTRMDLVLELKNNASKLLLAIMESRGDSENAERIMYNMNPKQLVDVACRAFHQESLDDDGDTDDSSTDGEEGVSPKEVGHNIYILCHQLAQHNKELASMLKPSEQNNADPKINKALQYYATHTAQIEIVRHDRTLEQIVFPIPEICELITLDTKIKVLHTTERDDQGSKVSDFFERTEDMFNEMKWQKKLRGQPVLFWMSSYMSLWSNILFNCAVLINLIVAFFYPFVDSVPKLSSHLSALIWTVMLSSAVIVITLPRESGIRTLVASTILRLIFSIGPKPTLWLLGFLTVVLKVVHLISIIGNQGTLTKSLEQIVTNVELLYHISYLIFCVLGICMHPFFYSVLLFDVVYREETLLNVIRSVTRNGRSIILTAVLALILVYMFSIIGFMFFKDDFLVTVDENLASSYVTENVDTCNAVDNERCEATETVSRYIHEAHEKDTLAEVINVGGELKERACDSLVMCIVTTLNQGLRNGGGIGDILRAPSSTEPLFVARVVYDLLFFFIVIIIVLNLIFGVIIDTFADLRSEKQQKELILKNTCFICGLNRSSFDNKTVSFEEHVKHEHNMWHYLYFIVLVKVKDPTEFTGPESYVYAMVKDRNLDWFPRLRAKSLAADEGEGEQVELRSLQSQLESTQQLVKCLSQQLTELRDQMTEQRKQKQRLGLLNSASAFLHNVPA
;
A
#
# COMPACT_ATOMS: atom_id res chain seq x y z
N MET A 1 -13.22 0.56 -44.21
CA MET A 1 -14.65 0.19 -44.39
C MET A 1 -15.32 0.79 -45.63
N PHE A 2 -15.26 2.12 -45.87
CA PHE A 2 -15.95 2.75 -47.02
C PHE A 2 -15.53 2.22 -48.41
N ASN A 3 -14.28 1.76 -48.57
CA ASN A 3 -13.80 1.21 -49.85
C ASN A 3 -14.40 -0.16 -50.22
N LYS A 4 -14.73 -1.03 -49.26
CA LYS A 4 -15.32 -2.35 -49.54
C LYS A 4 -16.79 -2.23 -49.95
N ALA A 5 -17.58 -1.43 -49.22
CA ALA A 5 -18.98 -1.15 -49.57
C ALA A 5 -19.11 -0.41 -50.91
N ALA A 6 -18.20 0.53 -51.20
CA ALA A 6 -18.16 1.22 -52.48
C ALA A 6 -17.70 0.31 -53.64
N MET A 7 -16.76 -0.62 -53.40
CA MET A 7 -16.37 -1.63 -54.39
C MET A 7 -17.50 -2.62 -54.68
N LEU A 8 -18.18 -3.12 -53.65
CA LEU A 8 -19.34 -4.00 -53.79
C LEU A 8 -20.46 -3.27 -54.55
N SER A 9 -20.82 -2.04 -54.16
CA SER A 9 -21.82 -1.24 -54.89
C SER A 9 -21.43 -1.02 -56.38
N ARG A 10 -20.15 -0.77 -56.67
CA ARG A 10 -19.64 -0.68 -58.05
C ARG A 10 -19.70 -2.01 -58.79
N GLN A 11 -19.39 -3.13 -58.14
CA GLN A 11 -19.48 -4.46 -58.73
C GLN A 11 -20.95 -4.86 -58.98
N THR A 12 -21.85 -4.63 -58.02
CA THR A 12 -23.29 -4.86 -58.17
C THR A 12 -23.88 -3.98 -59.28
N SER A 13 -23.45 -2.73 -59.41
CA SER A 13 -23.84 -1.84 -60.51
C SER A 13 -23.32 -2.33 -61.86
N LYS A 14 -22.11 -2.89 -61.93
CA LYS A 14 -21.56 -3.51 -63.15
C LYS A 14 -22.32 -4.79 -63.51
N TRP A 15 -22.73 -5.58 -62.53
CA TRP A 15 -23.56 -6.77 -62.68
C TRP A 15 -24.95 -6.44 -63.25
N LEU A 16 -25.62 -5.43 -62.70
CA LEU A 16 -26.91 -4.94 -63.18
C LEU A 16 -26.83 -4.38 -64.61
N GLN A 17 -25.69 -3.81 -65.00
CA GLN A 17 -25.44 -3.36 -66.38
C GLN A 17 -25.12 -4.54 -67.33
N ALA A 18 -24.39 -5.55 -66.86
CA ALA A 18 -24.06 -6.75 -67.64
C ALA A 18 -25.30 -7.60 -67.97
N ALA A 19 -26.32 -7.60 -67.10
CA ALA A 19 -27.60 -8.27 -67.33
C ALA A 19 -28.47 -7.62 -68.43
N LYS A 20 -28.14 -6.40 -68.89
CA LYS A 20 -28.91 -5.65 -69.90
C LYS A 20 -28.41 -5.81 -71.35
N GLN A 21 -27.36 -6.60 -71.61
CA GLN A 21 -26.90 -6.85 -72.99
C GLN A 21 -27.56 -8.09 -73.61
N PRO A 22 -27.90 -8.09 -74.92
CA PRO A 22 -28.56 -9.22 -75.58
C PRO A 22 -27.62 -10.42 -75.76
N LYS A 23 -28.21 -11.62 -75.67
CA LYS A 23 -27.53 -12.94 -75.68
C LYS A 23 -26.65 -13.14 -76.92
N ILE A 24 -25.33 -13.16 -76.70
CA ILE A 24 -24.37 -13.87 -77.54
C ILE A 24 -24.22 -15.28 -76.94
N GLU A 25 -24.29 -16.34 -77.77
CA GLU A 25 -24.08 -17.73 -77.33
C GLU A 25 -22.72 -17.87 -76.63
N ARG A 26 -22.74 -18.19 -75.33
CA ARG A 26 -21.54 -18.34 -74.50
C ARG A 26 -21.27 -19.82 -74.21
N THR A 27 -20.01 -20.22 -74.32
CA THR A 27 -19.53 -21.59 -74.09
C THR A 27 -19.69 -22.00 -72.62
N GLN A 28 -19.89 -23.30 -72.34
CA GLN A 28 -20.17 -23.88 -71.02
C GLN A 28 -19.17 -23.46 -69.90
N SER A 29 -17.91 -23.18 -70.26
CA SER A 29 -16.86 -22.68 -69.35
C SER A 29 -17.05 -21.21 -68.92
N GLN A 30 -17.70 -20.38 -69.73
CA GLN A 30 -18.04 -19.00 -69.38
C GLN A 30 -19.28 -18.93 -68.47
N LEU A 31 -20.21 -19.88 -68.59
CA LEU A 31 -21.34 -20.01 -67.66
C LEU A 31 -20.86 -20.39 -66.25
N MET A 32 -20.00 -21.42 -66.12
CA MET A 32 -19.43 -21.82 -64.83
C MET A 32 -18.62 -20.71 -64.15
N ARG A 33 -17.90 -19.87 -64.92
CA ARG A 33 -17.21 -18.68 -64.38
C ARG A 33 -18.18 -17.61 -63.87
N LEU A 34 -19.31 -17.42 -64.56
CA LEU A 34 -20.34 -16.49 -64.13
C LEU A 34 -21.01 -17.00 -62.85
N ASP A 35 -21.39 -18.28 -62.80
CA ASP A 35 -22.04 -18.91 -61.64
C ASP A 35 -21.13 -18.88 -60.41
N ARG A 36 -19.82 -19.15 -60.58
CA ARG A 36 -18.84 -19.00 -59.50
C ARG A 36 -18.72 -17.55 -59.03
N SER A 37 -18.75 -16.57 -59.94
CA SER A 37 -18.74 -15.16 -59.58
C SER A 37 -20.05 -14.71 -58.88
N ILE A 38 -21.20 -15.33 -59.18
CA ILE A 38 -22.46 -15.10 -58.44
C ILE A 38 -22.32 -15.64 -57.02
N ILE A 39 -21.79 -16.85 -56.85
CA ILE A 39 -21.62 -17.49 -55.54
C ILE A 39 -20.63 -16.70 -54.69
N GLU A 40 -19.48 -16.30 -55.26
CA GLU A 40 -18.48 -15.46 -54.57
C GLU A 40 -19.10 -14.10 -54.18
N GLY A 41 -19.87 -13.46 -55.07
CA GLY A 41 -20.59 -12.23 -54.76
C GLY A 41 -21.68 -12.39 -53.68
N LEU A 42 -22.37 -13.53 -53.65
CA LEU A 42 -23.35 -13.85 -52.60
C LEU A 42 -22.66 -14.12 -51.27
N GLN A 43 -21.55 -14.85 -51.25
CA GLN A 43 -20.74 -15.11 -50.05
C GLN A 43 -20.17 -13.82 -49.47
N ASP A 44 -19.72 -12.88 -50.31
CA ASP A 44 -19.28 -11.55 -49.86
C ASP A 44 -20.42 -10.75 -49.22
N ILE A 45 -21.63 -10.81 -49.80
CA ILE A 45 -22.82 -10.14 -49.24
C ILE A 45 -23.22 -10.79 -47.92
N VAL A 46 -23.27 -12.12 -47.85
CA VAL A 46 -23.63 -12.86 -46.62
C VAL A 46 -22.61 -12.55 -45.51
N SER A 47 -21.31 -12.57 -45.83
CA SER A 47 -20.25 -12.25 -44.87
C SER A 47 -20.36 -10.81 -44.35
N LEU A 48 -20.65 -9.85 -45.24
CA LEU A 48 -20.86 -8.46 -44.85
C LEU A 48 -22.12 -8.28 -43.99
N LEU A 49 -23.22 -8.98 -44.32
CA LEU A 49 -24.44 -8.96 -43.53
C LEU A 49 -24.21 -9.59 -42.15
N GLU A 50 -23.50 -10.70 -42.06
CA GLU A 50 -23.16 -11.33 -40.79
C GLU A 50 -22.29 -10.40 -39.93
N GLU A 51 -21.28 -9.74 -40.51
CA GLU A 51 -20.43 -8.76 -39.81
C GLU A 51 -21.23 -7.56 -39.30
N GLN A 52 -22.18 -7.02 -40.09
CA GLN A 52 -23.02 -5.88 -39.70
C GLN A 52 -24.13 -6.26 -38.70
N LEU A 53 -24.71 -7.46 -38.81
CA LEU A 53 -25.83 -7.90 -37.98
C LEU A 53 -25.37 -8.53 -36.66
N LYS A 54 -24.19 -9.13 -36.60
CA LYS A 54 -23.66 -9.78 -35.39
C LYS A 54 -23.74 -8.92 -34.12
N PRO A 55 -23.27 -7.65 -34.10
CA PRO A 55 -23.40 -6.81 -32.90
C PRO A 55 -24.86 -6.50 -32.55
N LEU A 56 -25.74 -6.36 -33.56
CA LEU A 56 -27.18 -6.13 -33.34
C LEU A 56 -27.84 -7.37 -32.72
N VAL A 57 -27.53 -8.57 -33.22
CA VAL A 57 -28.05 -9.83 -32.69
C VAL A 57 -27.53 -10.07 -31.28
N GLN A 58 -26.25 -9.78 -31.00
CA GLN A 58 -25.70 -9.85 -29.65
C GLN A 58 -26.39 -8.86 -28.70
N SER A 59 -26.67 -7.64 -29.16
CA SER A 59 -27.41 -6.64 -28.38
C SER A 59 -28.87 -7.03 -28.12
N GLU A 60 -29.51 -7.75 -29.04
CA GLU A 60 -30.88 -8.27 -28.87
C GLU A 60 -30.89 -9.44 -27.88
N LEU A 61 -29.96 -10.39 -28.03
CA LEU A 61 -29.83 -11.53 -27.13
C LEU A 61 -29.51 -11.08 -25.70
N SER A 62 -28.71 -10.02 -25.55
CA SER A 62 -28.35 -9.52 -24.23
C SER A 62 -29.56 -9.03 -23.45
N LEU A 63 -30.62 -8.52 -24.08
CA LEU A 63 -31.84 -8.07 -23.40
C LEU A 63 -32.46 -9.12 -22.48
N LEU A 64 -32.26 -10.41 -22.77
CA LEU A 64 -32.75 -11.48 -21.92
C LEU A 64 -32.18 -11.37 -20.50
N VAL A 65 -30.91 -11.01 -20.36
CA VAL A 65 -30.25 -10.77 -19.07
C VAL A 65 -30.90 -9.58 -18.34
N ASP A 66 -31.21 -8.49 -19.06
CA ASP A 66 -31.90 -7.32 -18.48
C ASP A 66 -33.30 -7.67 -17.97
N ILE A 67 -34.00 -8.54 -18.70
CA ILE A 67 -35.30 -9.10 -18.31
C ILE A 67 -35.19 -9.98 -17.07
N LEU A 68 -34.15 -10.80 -16.97
CA LEU A 68 -33.94 -11.67 -15.81
C LEU A 68 -33.58 -10.90 -14.54
N TYR A 69 -32.95 -9.72 -14.64
CA TYR A 69 -32.73 -8.88 -13.46
C TYR A 69 -34.02 -8.31 -12.87
N ARG A 70 -34.99 -7.96 -13.73
CA ARG A 70 -36.28 -7.35 -13.31
C ARG A 70 -37.50 -7.96 -14.02
N PRO A 71 -37.78 -9.25 -13.84
CA PRO A 71 -38.89 -9.92 -14.52
C PRO A 71 -40.26 -9.36 -14.09
N GLU A 72 -40.34 -8.75 -12.91
CA GLU A 72 -41.55 -8.14 -12.37
C GLU A 72 -42.09 -6.98 -13.21
N LEU A 73 -41.23 -6.29 -13.97
CA LEU A 73 -41.62 -5.13 -14.78
C LEU A 73 -42.44 -5.53 -16.02
N LEU A 74 -42.39 -6.79 -16.43
CA LEU A 74 -43.24 -7.32 -17.50
C LEU A 74 -44.71 -7.46 -17.06
N PHE A 75 -44.97 -7.44 -15.74
CA PHE A 75 -46.30 -7.63 -15.19
C PHE A 75 -46.87 -6.31 -14.62
N PRO A 76 -48.17 -6.04 -14.81
CA PRO A 76 -48.82 -4.88 -14.22
C PRO A 76 -48.68 -4.82 -12.69
N ALA A 77 -48.59 -3.61 -12.14
CA ALA A 77 -48.55 -3.36 -10.70
C ALA A 77 -49.78 -3.98 -10.01
N ALA A 78 -49.58 -4.55 -8.81
CA ALA A 78 -50.59 -5.25 -7.98
C ALA A 78 -51.04 -6.66 -8.41
N THR A 79 -50.37 -7.31 -9.38
CA THR A 79 -50.63 -8.72 -9.69
C THR A 79 -49.83 -9.67 -8.78
N ASP A 80 -50.37 -10.87 -8.50
CA ASP A 80 -49.65 -11.91 -7.75
C ASP A 80 -48.43 -12.42 -8.52
N ALA A 81 -48.49 -12.44 -9.85
CA ALA A 81 -47.36 -12.75 -10.71
C ALA A 81 -46.17 -11.80 -10.45
N ARG A 82 -46.45 -10.49 -10.38
CA ARG A 82 -45.44 -9.48 -10.05
C ARG A 82 -44.82 -9.71 -8.68
N LYS A 83 -45.62 -9.94 -7.63
CA LYS A 83 -45.11 -10.24 -6.28
C LYS A 83 -44.24 -11.49 -6.22
N ARG A 84 -44.61 -12.54 -6.97
CA ARG A 84 -43.81 -13.78 -7.05
C ARG A 84 -42.50 -13.57 -7.79
N CYS A 85 -42.47 -12.72 -8.82
CA CYS A 85 -41.27 -12.32 -9.54
C CYS A 85 -40.35 -11.43 -8.67
N GLU A 86 -40.90 -10.44 -7.97
CA GLU A 86 -40.17 -9.55 -7.05
C GLU A 86 -39.42 -10.33 -5.95
N ASN A 87 -40.00 -11.44 -5.48
CA ASN A 87 -39.41 -12.32 -4.48
C ASN A 87 -38.39 -13.35 -5.07
N GLY A 88 -37.96 -13.21 -6.32
CA GLY A 88 -36.99 -14.13 -6.96
C GLY A 88 -37.58 -15.47 -7.44
N GLY A 89 -38.89 -15.69 -7.26
CA GLY A 89 -39.55 -16.97 -7.54
C GLY A 89 -39.46 -17.45 -8.98
N PHE A 90 -39.33 -16.52 -9.94
CA PHE A 90 -39.11 -16.88 -11.35
C PHE A 90 -37.74 -17.52 -11.58
N ILE A 91 -36.66 -16.89 -11.10
CA ILE A 91 -35.29 -17.40 -11.23
C ILE A 91 -35.15 -18.74 -10.50
N LYS A 92 -35.69 -18.86 -9.28
CA LYS A 92 -35.71 -20.13 -8.54
C LYS A 92 -36.37 -21.26 -9.32
N ARG A 93 -37.49 -20.95 -9.99
CA ARG A 93 -38.21 -21.94 -10.79
C ARG A 93 -37.44 -22.30 -12.06
N LEU A 94 -36.77 -21.32 -12.68
CA LEU A 94 -35.90 -21.53 -13.83
C LEU A 94 -34.74 -22.46 -13.47
N ILE A 95 -34.00 -22.18 -12.39
CA ILE A 95 -32.90 -23.00 -11.87
C ILE A 95 -33.37 -24.44 -11.62
N LYS A 96 -34.48 -24.61 -10.89
CA LYS A 96 -35.04 -25.95 -10.61
C LYS A 96 -35.51 -26.68 -11.88
N HIS A 97 -35.93 -25.95 -12.92
CA HIS A 97 -36.34 -26.57 -14.17
C HIS A 97 -35.14 -27.05 -14.98
N THR A 98 -33.99 -26.36 -14.90
CA THR A 98 -32.75 -26.76 -15.57
C THR A 98 -32.33 -28.18 -15.21
N GLU A 99 -32.50 -28.61 -13.96
CA GLU A 99 -32.25 -30.01 -13.54
C GLU A 99 -33.11 -31.01 -14.33
N LYS A 100 -34.39 -30.68 -14.56
CA LYS A 100 -35.32 -31.54 -15.30
C LYS A 100 -34.98 -31.59 -16.79
N LEU A 101 -34.47 -30.50 -17.37
CA LEU A 101 -34.05 -30.48 -18.77
C LEU A 101 -32.95 -31.49 -19.06
N LEU A 102 -32.08 -31.75 -18.07
CA LEU A 102 -31.07 -32.80 -18.15
C LEU A 102 -31.72 -34.20 -18.17
N GLU A 103 -32.72 -34.45 -17.32
CA GLU A 103 -33.47 -35.71 -17.27
C GLU A 103 -34.26 -35.96 -18.56
N GLU A 104 -34.83 -34.90 -19.14
CA GLU A 104 -35.61 -34.91 -20.37
C GLU A 104 -34.73 -34.91 -21.65
N LYS A 105 -33.39 -34.88 -21.50
CA LYS A 105 -32.37 -34.86 -22.57
C LYS A 105 -32.44 -33.65 -23.51
N GLU A 106 -32.93 -32.51 -23.04
CA GLU A 106 -32.95 -31.25 -23.78
C GLU A 106 -31.62 -30.46 -23.63
N GLU A 107 -30.51 -31.07 -24.07
CA GLU A 107 -29.17 -30.54 -23.79
C GLU A 107 -28.94 -29.12 -24.31
N LYS A 108 -29.43 -28.81 -25.53
CA LYS A 108 -29.29 -27.48 -26.15
C LYS A 108 -29.98 -26.38 -25.34
N LEU A 109 -31.15 -26.68 -24.77
CA LEU A 109 -31.88 -25.72 -23.96
C LEU A 109 -31.22 -25.54 -22.60
N CYS A 110 -30.78 -26.63 -21.98
CA CYS A 110 -30.01 -26.60 -20.73
C CYS A 110 -28.75 -25.71 -20.87
N VAL A 111 -27.93 -25.94 -21.88
CA VAL A 111 -26.74 -25.13 -22.18
C VAL A 111 -27.09 -23.65 -22.35
N LYS A 112 -28.17 -23.34 -23.08
CA LYS A 112 -28.60 -21.95 -23.30
C LYS A 112 -29.03 -21.27 -22.00
N VAL A 113 -29.73 -21.97 -21.11
CA VAL A 113 -30.12 -21.45 -19.80
C VAL A 113 -28.89 -21.20 -18.92
N LEU A 114 -27.96 -22.15 -18.84
CA LEU A 114 -26.72 -22.00 -18.06
C LEU A 114 -25.89 -20.81 -18.55
N ARG A 115 -25.72 -20.68 -19.87
CA ARG A 115 -25.01 -19.54 -20.47
C ARG A 115 -25.69 -18.21 -20.15
N THR A 116 -27.02 -18.16 -20.19
CA THR A 116 -27.78 -16.94 -19.85
C THR A 116 -27.59 -16.57 -18.38
N LEU A 117 -27.62 -17.55 -17.46
CA LEU A 117 -27.35 -17.31 -16.03
C LEU A 117 -25.92 -16.81 -15.80
N ARG A 118 -24.94 -17.35 -16.54
CA ARG A 118 -23.55 -16.87 -16.50
C ARG A 118 -23.44 -15.43 -17.02
N GLU A 119 -24.13 -15.09 -18.11
CA GLU A 119 -24.15 -13.73 -18.67
C GLU A 119 -24.77 -12.69 -17.72
N MET A 120 -25.58 -13.10 -16.74
CA MET A 120 -26.03 -12.22 -15.64
C MET A 120 -24.91 -11.84 -14.66
N MET A 121 -23.72 -12.41 -14.77
CA MET A 121 -22.56 -12.06 -13.92
C MET A 121 -21.40 -11.49 -14.75
N ALA A 122 -21.54 -11.42 -16.07
CA ALA A 122 -20.53 -10.90 -16.96
C ALA A 122 -20.52 -9.36 -16.97
N ILE A 123 -19.34 -8.76 -17.14
CA ILE A 123 -19.18 -7.32 -17.36
C ILE A 123 -19.91 -6.92 -18.63
N ASP A 124 -20.55 -5.75 -18.58
CA ASP A 124 -21.41 -5.24 -19.65
C ASP A 124 -20.65 -5.14 -20.97
N PRO A 125 -21.01 -5.95 -21.99
CA PRO A 125 -20.30 -5.93 -23.27
C PRO A 125 -20.66 -4.66 -24.05
N GLU A 126 -19.68 -4.05 -24.70
CA GLU A 126 -19.93 -2.97 -25.66
C GLU A 126 -20.36 -3.56 -27.02
N TYR A 127 -21.57 -3.22 -27.47
CA TYR A 127 -22.12 -3.71 -28.75
C TYR A 127 -21.95 -2.72 -29.91
N GLY A 128 -21.26 -1.59 -29.65
CA GLY A 128 -21.12 -0.46 -30.55
C GLY A 128 -22.39 0.38 -30.69
N GLU A 129 -22.27 1.59 -31.24
CA GLU A 129 -23.34 2.60 -31.26
C GLU A 129 -24.70 2.09 -31.77
N LYS A 130 -24.70 1.28 -32.85
CA LYS A 130 -25.94 0.72 -33.43
C LYS A 130 -26.57 -0.34 -32.53
N GLY A 131 -25.76 -1.18 -31.88
CA GLY A 131 -26.21 -2.19 -30.94
C GLY A 131 -26.80 -1.56 -29.69
N ASP A 132 -26.12 -0.56 -29.13
CA ASP A 132 -26.60 0.16 -27.95
C ASP A 132 -27.87 0.96 -28.24
N ALA A 133 -27.98 1.58 -29.43
CA ALA A 133 -29.20 2.22 -29.87
C ALA A 133 -30.36 1.23 -30.00
N LEU A 134 -30.14 0.04 -30.59
CA LEU A 134 -31.16 -1.01 -30.69
C LEU A 134 -31.60 -1.49 -29.30
N ARG A 135 -30.63 -1.79 -28.43
CA ARG A 135 -30.85 -2.22 -27.06
C ARG A 135 -31.68 -1.20 -26.28
N ASN A 136 -31.31 0.08 -26.31
CA ASN A 136 -32.06 1.15 -25.64
C ASN A 136 -33.50 1.28 -26.16
N ASN A 137 -33.71 1.18 -27.47
CA ASN A 137 -35.06 1.20 -28.04
C ASN A 137 -35.91 0.00 -27.58
N LEU A 138 -35.32 -1.19 -27.50
CA LEU A 138 -36.02 -2.39 -27.07
C LEU A 138 -36.30 -2.37 -25.55
N LEU A 139 -35.37 -1.91 -24.72
CA LEU A 139 -35.60 -1.70 -23.29
C LEU A 139 -36.72 -0.68 -23.03
N ALA A 140 -36.75 0.43 -23.79
CA ALA A 140 -37.84 1.39 -23.73
C ALA A 140 -39.19 0.76 -24.08
N ARG A 141 -39.19 -0.23 -24.98
CA ARG A 141 -40.39 -0.94 -25.43
C ARG A 141 -40.88 -1.97 -24.43
N TYR A 142 -39.97 -2.71 -23.78
CA TYR A 142 -40.31 -3.73 -22.78
C TYR A 142 -40.67 -3.13 -21.42
N PHE A 143 -39.91 -2.13 -20.93
CA PHE A 143 -40.05 -1.57 -19.58
C PHE A 143 -40.63 -0.15 -19.53
N GLY A 144 -40.84 0.49 -20.69
CA GLY A 144 -41.27 1.87 -20.78
C GLY A 144 -40.12 2.88 -20.69
N LYS A 145 -40.36 4.12 -21.16
CA LYS A 145 -39.34 5.19 -21.22
C LYS A 145 -38.80 5.63 -19.84
N SER A 146 -39.57 5.40 -18.77
CA SER A 146 -39.17 5.70 -17.38
C SER A 146 -38.02 4.83 -16.87
N PHE A 147 -37.76 3.67 -17.49
CA PHE A 147 -36.64 2.79 -17.16
C PHE A 147 -35.29 3.40 -17.57
N ILE A 148 -35.26 4.17 -18.67
CA ILE A 148 -34.05 4.79 -19.22
C ILE A 148 -33.71 6.12 -18.53
N GLN A 149 -34.72 6.79 -17.94
CA GLN A 149 -34.59 8.13 -17.36
C GLN A 149 -34.00 8.18 -15.94
N LYS A 150 -33.62 7.04 -15.34
CA LYS A 150 -33.03 7.02 -13.99
C LYS A 150 -31.60 6.47 -13.97
N PRO A 151 -30.58 7.23 -14.42
CA PRO A 151 -29.19 6.96 -14.03
C PRO A 151 -28.83 7.61 -12.67
N GLU A 152 -29.55 8.66 -12.24
CA GLU A 152 -29.07 9.57 -11.17
C GLU A 152 -29.88 9.56 -9.85
N THR A 153 -30.87 8.69 -9.67
CA THR A 153 -31.67 8.63 -8.42
C THR A 153 -31.87 7.22 -7.88
N VAL A 154 -30.77 6.48 -7.75
CA VAL A 154 -30.65 5.53 -6.64
C VAL A 154 -29.91 6.28 -5.54
N GLU A 155 -30.67 7.04 -4.74
CA GLU A 155 -30.20 7.34 -3.39
C GLU A 155 -29.85 6.00 -2.74
N ILE A 156 -28.57 5.82 -2.44
CA ILE A 156 -28.03 4.73 -1.63
C ILE A 156 -28.56 4.96 -0.21
N GLY A 157 -29.84 4.65 -0.03
CA GLY A 157 -30.59 4.76 1.20
C GLY A 157 -30.80 3.39 1.82
N VAL A 158 -29.75 2.59 1.97
CA VAL A 158 -29.67 1.55 3.01
C VAL A 158 -28.23 1.42 3.46
N SER A 159 -27.98 1.86 4.68
CA SER A 159 -26.80 1.56 5.47
C SER A 159 -26.75 0.06 5.76
N HIS A 160 -26.07 -0.72 4.93
CA HIS A 160 -25.57 -2.02 5.33
C HIS A 160 -24.10 -2.13 4.93
N SER A 161 -23.27 -2.30 5.95
CA SER A 161 -21.87 -2.70 5.90
C SER A 161 -21.68 -3.96 5.05
N ALA A 162 -21.48 -3.82 3.75
CA ALA A 162 -20.91 -4.88 2.93
C ALA A 162 -19.37 -4.78 3.01
N PRO A 163 -18.66 -5.88 3.26
CA PRO A 163 -17.22 -5.85 3.58
C PRO A 163 -16.31 -5.64 2.36
N VAL A 164 -16.84 -5.44 1.15
CA VAL A 164 -16.05 -5.50 -0.08
C VAL A 164 -15.68 -4.08 -0.52
N THR A 165 -14.45 -3.66 -0.19
CA THR A 165 -13.90 -2.36 -0.60
C THR A 165 -13.08 -2.44 -1.90
N HIS A 166 -12.64 -3.64 -2.33
CA HIS A 166 -11.77 -3.86 -3.50
C HIS A 166 -11.97 -5.27 -4.10
N GLY A 167 -11.48 -5.51 -5.32
CA GLY A 167 -11.50 -6.80 -6.03
C GLY A 167 -12.68 -7.01 -7.00
N PRO A 168 -12.73 -8.14 -7.73
CA PRO A 168 -13.77 -8.45 -8.73
C PRO A 168 -15.19 -8.36 -8.18
N GLY A 169 -15.41 -8.75 -6.91
CA GLY A 169 -16.72 -8.70 -6.26
C GLY A 169 -17.29 -7.29 -6.04
N ALA A 170 -16.43 -6.26 -5.97
CA ALA A 170 -16.84 -4.86 -5.83
C ALA A 170 -17.26 -4.22 -7.17
N LYS A 171 -17.00 -4.88 -8.31
CA LYS A 171 -17.33 -4.35 -9.64
C LYS A 171 -18.84 -4.12 -9.75
N LEU A 172 -19.22 -2.88 -10.06
CA LEU A 172 -20.62 -2.49 -10.28
C LEU A 172 -21.04 -2.92 -11.69
N LEU A 173 -22.05 -3.76 -11.79
CA LEU A 173 -22.65 -4.16 -13.06
C LEU A 173 -23.72 -3.13 -13.42
N SER A 174 -23.43 -2.26 -14.39
CA SER A 174 -24.28 -1.10 -14.70
C SER A 174 -25.68 -1.50 -15.15
N ARG A 175 -25.81 -2.64 -15.84
CA ARG A 175 -27.09 -3.24 -16.25
C ARG A 175 -27.99 -3.61 -15.07
N ALA A 176 -27.40 -4.09 -13.99
CA ALA A 176 -28.13 -4.49 -12.79
C ALA A 176 -28.30 -3.34 -11.78
N GLY A 177 -27.39 -2.37 -11.78
CA GLY A 177 -27.26 -1.37 -10.72
C GLY A 177 -26.86 -1.98 -9.38
N ARG A 178 -26.16 -3.12 -9.41
CA ARG A 178 -25.74 -3.94 -8.26
C ARG A 178 -24.30 -4.40 -8.45
N THR A 179 -23.61 -4.71 -7.36
CA THR A 179 -22.25 -5.27 -7.44
C THR A 179 -22.28 -6.73 -7.87
N LEU A 180 -21.19 -7.24 -8.45
CA LEU A 180 -21.04 -8.66 -8.80
C LEU A 180 -21.34 -9.56 -7.60
N HIS A 181 -20.82 -9.20 -6.42
CA HIS A 181 -21.05 -9.92 -5.17
C HIS A 181 -22.55 -10.04 -4.81
N GLU A 182 -23.33 -8.97 -4.99
CA GLU A 182 -24.77 -8.97 -4.74
C GLU A 182 -25.53 -9.89 -5.69
N ILE A 183 -25.13 -9.94 -6.96
CA ILE A 183 -25.78 -10.79 -7.97
C ILE A 183 -25.46 -12.26 -7.73
N GLN A 184 -24.20 -12.60 -7.47
CA GLN A 184 -23.79 -13.96 -7.10
C GLN A 184 -24.58 -14.45 -5.89
N SER A 185 -24.66 -13.64 -4.82
CA SER A 185 -25.39 -13.96 -3.60
C SER A 185 -26.89 -14.11 -3.83
N HIS A 186 -27.47 -13.33 -4.74
CA HIS A 186 -28.86 -13.46 -5.15
C HIS A 186 -29.11 -14.80 -5.86
N LEU A 187 -28.27 -15.17 -6.83
CA LEU A 187 -28.40 -16.44 -7.57
C LEU A 187 -28.23 -17.65 -6.66
N ASP A 188 -27.31 -17.59 -5.70
CA ASP A 188 -27.12 -18.64 -4.68
C ASP A 188 -28.36 -18.84 -3.81
N ARG A 189 -28.96 -17.74 -3.33
CA ARG A 189 -30.21 -17.80 -2.56
C ARG A 189 -31.35 -18.47 -3.34
N GLU A 190 -31.36 -18.31 -4.66
CA GLU A 190 -32.34 -18.96 -5.53
C GLU A 190 -31.95 -20.41 -5.93
N GLY A 191 -30.76 -20.89 -5.53
CA GLY A 191 -30.30 -22.28 -5.65
C GLY A 191 -29.27 -22.56 -6.75
N ALA A 192 -28.56 -21.54 -7.26
CA ALA A 192 -27.63 -21.72 -8.38
C ALA A 192 -26.39 -22.57 -8.04
N SER A 193 -25.83 -22.44 -6.83
CA SER A 193 -24.69 -23.24 -6.37
C SER A 193 -25.04 -24.73 -6.23
N ASP A 194 -26.21 -25.03 -5.65
CA ASP A 194 -26.78 -26.38 -5.59
C ASP A 194 -26.93 -27.00 -6.98
N LEU A 195 -27.47 -26.22 -7.94
CA LEU A 195 -27.61 -26.65 -9.33
C LEU A 195 -26.26 -27.04 -9.94
N VAL A 196 -25.21 -26.25 -9.73
CA VAL A 196 -23.86 -26.56 -10.24
C VAL A 196 -23.36 -27.90 -9.68
N VAL A 197 -23.48 -28.13 -8.36
CA VAL A 197 -23.08 -29.40 -7.74
C VAL A 197 -23.84 -30.58 -8.33
N GLU A 198 -25.15 -30.44 -8.53
CA GLU A 198 -25.99 -31.51 -9.08
C GLU A 198 -25.70 -31.79 -10.56
N LEU A 199 -25.50 -30.75 -11.36
CA LEU A 199 -25.18 -30.90 -12.78
C LEU A 199 -23.83 -31.58 -12.97
N VAL A 200 -22.80 -31.20 -12.19
CA VAL A 200 -21.48 -31.85 -12.23
C VAL A 200 -21.58 -33.36 -12.01
N ILE A 201 -22.42 -33.81 -11.07
CA ILE A 201 -22.61 -35.24 -10.78
C ILE A 201 -23.42 -35.93 -11.90
N LYS A 202 -24.47 -35.28 -12.41
CA LYS A 202 -25.43 -35.90 -13.34
C LYS A 202 -24.97 -35.82 -14.81
N SER A 203 -24.12 -34.87 -15.19
CA SER A 203 -23.74 -34.58 -16.59
C SER A 203 -22.45 -35.26 -17.05
N VAL A 204 -21.99 -36.33 -16.37
CA VAL A 204 -20.73 -37.04 -16.68
C VAL A 204 -20.64 -37.50 -18.16
N HIS A 205 -21.79 -37.84 -18.75
CA HIS A 205 -21.91 -38.33 -20.13
C HIS A 205 -22.20 -37.22 -21.16
N SER A 206 -22.43 -35.98 -20.71
CA SER A 206 -22.78 -34.82 -21.55
C SER A 206 -21.71 -33.73 -21.40
N PRO A 207 -20.62 -33.77 -22.20
CA PRO A 207 -19.45 -32.90 -22.00
C PRO A 207 -19.78 -31.41 -22.16
N SER A 208 -20.74 -31.06 -23.03
CA SER A 208 -21.19 -29.68 -23.23
C SER A 208 -21.86 -29.08 -21.99
N ILE A 209 -22.73 -29.85 -21.33
CA ILE A 209 -23.42 -29.45 -20.09
C ILE A 209 -22.42 -29.39 -18.94
N PHE A 210 -21.50 -30.35 -18.85
CA PHE A 210 -20.47 -30.36 -17.81
C PHE A 210 -19.62 -29.09 -17.88
N VAL A 211 -19.08 -28.73 -19.05
CA VAL A 211 -18.27 -27.52 -19.22
C VAL A 211 -19.07 -26.28 -18.83
N GLU A 212 -20.30 -26.12 -19.32
CA GLU A 212 -21.12 -24.93 -19.01
C GLU A 212 -21.56 -24.89 -17.54
N ALA A 213 -21.71 -26.03 -16.86
CA ALA A 213 -21.96 -26.08 -15.43
C ALA A 213 -20.75 -25.61 -14.61
N ILE A 214 -19.54 -26.03 -15.00
CA ILE A 214 -18.29 -25.56 -14.37
C ILE A 214 -18.09 -24.07 -14.60
N GLU A 215 -18.31 -23.59 -15.83
CA GLU A 215 -18.24 -22.17 -16.20
C GLU A 215 -19.23 -21.29 -15.40
N LEU A 216 -20.45 -21.79 -15.17
CA LEU A 216 -21.40 -21.13 -14.27
C LEU A 216 -20.88 -21.10 -12.83
N GLY A 217 -20.26 -22.19 -12.36
CA GLY A 217 -19.61 -22.28 -11.06
C GLY A 217 -18.47 -21.27 -10.89
N ILE A 218 -17.62 -21.13 -11.91
CA ILE A 218 -16.54 -20.12 -11.95
C ILE A 218 -17.14 -18.72 -11.80
N ALA A 219 -18.14 -18.37 -12.60
CA ALA A 219 -18.75 -17.04 -12.54
C ALA A 219 -19.44 -16.75 -11.18
N LEU A 220 -20.00 -17.77 -10.52
CA LEU A 220 -20.54 -17.65 -9.16
C LEU A 220 -19.45 -17.40 -8.11
N LEU A 221 -18.27 -17.99 -8.28
CA LEU A 221 -17.16 -17.93 -7.34
C LEU A 221 -16.14 -16.84 -7.65
N GLU A 222 -16.24 -16.17 -8.80
CA GLU A 222 -15.30 -15.13 -9.24
C GLU A 222 -15.08 -14.06 -8.16
N GLY A 223 -13.82 -13.86 -7.76
CA GLY A 223 -13.42 -13.00 -6.63
C GLY A 223 -13.56 -13.66 -5.25
N GLY A 224 -13.64 -14.98 -5.18
CA GLY A 224 -13.64 -15.79 -3.97
C GLY A 224 -14.83 -15.54 -3.03
N ASN A 225 -16.06 -15.51 -3.56
CA ASN A 225 -17.23 -15.15 -2.74
C ASN A 225 -17.49 -16.15 -1.59
N PRO A 226 -17.32 -15.73 -0.30
CA PRO A 226 -17.36 -16.64 0.84
C PRO A 226 -18.77 -17.20 1.10
N ILE A 227 -19.83 -16.52 0.67
CA ILE A 227 -21.22 -16.98 0.81
C ILE A 227 -21.42 -18.23 -0.06
N ILE A 228 -20.95 -18.16 -1.31
CA ILE A 228 -21.07 -19.23 -2.30
C ILE A 228 -20.19 -20.42 -1.90
N GLN A 229 -18.94 -20.16 -1.52
CA GLN A 229 -18.03 -21.20 -1.01
C GLN A 229 -18.66 -21.96 0.16
N LYS A 230 -19.26 -21.25 1.12
CA LYS A 230 -19.96 -21.86 2.26
C LYS A 230 -21.20 -22.66 1.83
N SER A 231 -21.96 -22.17 0.85
CA SER A 231 -23.12 -22.86 0.29
C SER A 231 -22.73 -24.20 -0.34
N VAL A 232 -21.69 -24.19 -1.20
CA VAL A 232 -21.12 -25.39 -1.83
C VAL A 232 -20.59 -26.37 -0.77
N TYR A 233 -19.84 -25.88 0.22
CA TYR A 233 -19.33 -26.72 1.32
C TYR A 233 -20.48 -27.41 2.09
N ASN A 234 -21.51 -26.66 2.49
CA ASN A 234 -22.65 -27.21 3.21
C ASN A 234 -23.41 -28.27 2.40
N LYS A 235 -23.57 -28.07 1.09
CA LYS A 235 -24.21 -29.05 0.20
C LYS A 235 -23.40 -30.34 0.12
N LEU A 236 -22.07 -30.24 0.04
CA LEU A 236 -21.17 -31.39 -0.07
C LEU A 236 -21.00 -32.16 1.26
N MET A 237 -21.31 -31.57 2.41
CA MET A 237 -21.30 -32.29 3.70
C MET A 237 -22.33 -33.43 3.78
N GLY A 238 -23.28 -33.53 2.83
CA GLY A 238 -24.20 -34.65 2.68
C GLY A 238 -23.54 -35.92 2.08
N GLY A 239 -22.59 -36.53 2.80
CA GLY A 239 -21.99 -37.86 2.58
C GLY A 239 -21.92 -38.38 1.13
N ASP A 240 -23.00 -39.04 0.67
CA ASP A 240 -23.07 -39.72 -0.64
C ASP A 240 -22.91 -38.75 -1.84
N LEU A 241 -23.37 -37.50 -1.70
CA LEU A 241 -23.22 -36.47 -2.73
C LEU A 241 -21.75 -36.06 -2.90
N SER A 242 -21.02 -35.88 -1.80
CA SER A 242 -19.61 -35.49 -1.83
C SER A 242 -18.76 -36.54 -2.54
N GLN A 243 -18.93 -37.82 -2.21
CA GLN A 243 -18.16 -38.90 -2.84
C GLN A 243 -18.38 -38.92 -4.37
N SER A 244 -19.62 -38.72 -4.82
CA SER A 244 -19.96 -38.70 -6.24
C SER A 244 -19.36 -37.48 -6.95
N PHE A 245 -19.42 -36.31 -6.32
CA PHE A 245 -18.89 -35.05 -6.86
C PHE A 245 -17.37 -35.10 -7.07
N PHE A 246 -16.60 -35.45 -6.03
CA PHE A 246 -15.14 -35.49 -6.13
C PHE A 246 -14.63 -36.60 -7.06
N LYS A 247 -15.36 -37.72 -7.14
CA LYS A 247 -15.03 -38.79 -8.08
C LYS A 247 -15.04 -38.30 -9.53
N VAL A 248 -15.99 -37.44 -9.92
CA VAL A 248 -16.05 -36.91 -11.30
C VAL A 248 -14.79 -36.13 -11.65
N PHE A 249 -14.34 -35.23 -10.78
CA PHE A 249 -13.09 -34.48 -11.01
C PHE A 249 -11.87 -35.38 -11.02
N TYR A 250 -11.80 -36.34 -10.09
CA TYR A 250 -10.72 -37.31 -10.04
C TYR A 250 -10.62 -38.13 -11.34
N ASP A 251 -11.74 -38.67 -11.83
CA ASP A 251 -11.79 -39.46 -13.05
C ASP A 251 -11.40 -38.60 -14.28
N LYS A 252 -11.89 -37.36 -14.38
CA LYS A 252 -11.52 -36.43 -15.47
C LYS A 252 -10.02 -36.06 -15.45
N MET A 253 -9.44 -35.84 -14.26
CA MET A 253 -8.00 -35.60 -14.11
C MET A 253 -7.19 -36.81 -14.56
N LYS A 254 -7.57 -38.02 -14.16
CA LYS A 254 -6.90 -39.27 -14.60
C LYS A 254 -7.00 -39.46 -16.11
N ASP A 255 -8.17 -39.22 -16.69
CA ASP A 255 -8.38 -39.31 -18.14
C ASP A 255 -7.45 -38.33 -18.90
N ALA A 256 -7.34 -37.08 -18.43
CA ALA A 256 -6.47 -36.08 -19.01
C ALA A 256 -4.98 -36.45 -18.86
N GLN A 257 -4.56 -36.92 -17.68
CA GLN A 257 -3.20 -37.42 -17.44
C GLN A 257 -2.84 -38.57 -18.39
N GLN A 258 -3.75 -39.54 -18.57
CA GLN A 258 -3.54 -40.68 -19.45
C GLN A 258 -3.48 -40.27 -20.92
N GLU A 259 -4.33 -39.34 -21.34
CA GLU A 259 -4.31 -38.76 -22.68
C GLU A 259 -2.97 -38.08 -22.97
N ILE A 260 -2.51 -37.20 -22.08
CA ILE A 260 -1.21 -36.52 -22.20
C ILE A 260 -0.08 -37.55 -22.33
N LYS A 261 -0.02 -38.54 -21.43
CA LYS A 261 1.00 -39.60 -21.50
C LYS A 261 1.00 -40.32 -22.84
N SER A 262 -0.18 -40.60 -23.39
CA SER A 262 -0.30 -41.31 -24.67
C SER A 262 0.17 -40.46 -25.85
N THR A 263 -0.18 -39.17 -25.90
CA THR A 263 0.19 -38.27 -27.01
C THR A 263 1.66 -37.86 -26.95
N VAL A 264 2.17 -37.58 -25.74
CA VAL A 264 3.53 -37.08 -25.52
C VAL A 264 4.58 -38.13 -25.86
N THR A 265 4.34 -39.42 -25.58
CA THR A 265 5.26 -40.49 -25.98
C THR A 265 5.46 -40.62 -27.49
N VAL A 266 4.50 -40.18 -28.30
CA VAL A 266 4.55 -40.25 -29.78
C VAL A 266 5.30 -39.05 -30.36
N ASN A 267 5.12 -37.85 -29.80
CA ASN A 267 5.79 -36.64 -30.31
C ASN A 267 7.27 -36.55 -29.89
N THR A 268 7.64 -37.16 -28.75
CA THR A 268 9.02 -37.06 -28.21
C THR A 268 10.04 -37.79 -29.09
N SER A 269 9.68 -38.90 -29.76
CA SER A 269 10.60 -39.60 -30.67
C SER A 269 10.95 -38.77 -31.90
N ASP A 270 9.96 -38.06 -32.44
CA ASP A 270 10.12 -37.27 -33.67
C ASP A 270 10.83 -35.95 -33.39
N ILE A 271 10.53 -35.31 -32.26
CA ILE A 271 11.18 -34.08 -31.80
C ILE A 271 12.62 -34.35 -31.34
N ALA A 272 12.88 -35.45 -30.62
CA ALA A 272 14.23 -35.83 -30.23
C ALA A 272 15.10 -36.17 -31.44
N ALA A 273 14.54 -36.80 -32.48
CA ALA A 273 15.24 -37.03 -33.74
C ALA A 273 15.63 -35.70 -34.42
N LYS A 274 14.70 -34.75 -34.50
CA LYS A 274 14.94 -33.40 -35.05
C LYS A 274 15.97 -32.59 -34.26
N ALA A 275 15.91 -32.63 -32.93
CA ALA A 275 16.88 -31.96 -32.05
C ALA A 275 18.29 -32.59 -32.14
N HIS A 276 18.37 -33.89 -32.43
CA HIS A 276 19.64 -34.57 -32.71
C HIS A 276 20.22 -34.15 -34.06
N GLU A 277 19.38 -34.00 -35.09
CA GLU A 277 19.76 -33.46 -36.40
C GLU A 277 20.27 -32.01 -36.30
N ASP A 278 19.62 -31.16 -35.52
CA ASP A 278 20.06 -29.76 -35.29
C ASP A 278 21.40 -29.68 -34.52
N LYS A 279 21.61 -30.56 -33.53
CA LYS A 279 22.90 -30.67 -32.81
C LYS A 279 24.02 -31.22 -33.70
N GLU A 280 23.73 -32.13 -34.62
CA GLU A 280 24.70 -32.61 -35.61
C GLU A 280 25.04 -31.55 -36.65
N GLN A 281 24.05 -30.79 -37.15
CA GLN A 281 24.29 -29.64 -38.01
C GLN A 281 25.18 -28.59 -37.34
N ASN A 282 24.92 -28.26 -36.06
CA ASN A 282 25.78 -27.33 -35.31
C ASN A 282 27.22 -27.85 -35.11
N LYS A 283 27.41 -29.16 -34.89
CA LYS A 283 28.75 -29.77 -34.79
C LYS A 283 29.49 -29.84 -36.14
N GLU A 284 28.77 -30.00 -37.26
CA GLU A 284 29.36 -29.89 -38.59
C GLU A 284 29.74 -28.45 -38.94
N ILE A 285 28.94 -27.47 -38.52
CA ILE A 285 29.20 -26.04 -38.70
C ILE A 285 30.44 -25.58 -37.90
N GLU A 286 30.63 -26.07 -36.67
CA GLU A 286 31.87 -25.81 -35.90
C GLU A 286 33.13 -26.41 -36.57
N LYS A 287 33.02 -27.58 -37.19
CA LYS A 287 34.13 -28.20 -37.96
C LYS A 287 34.46 -27.41 -39.23
N ILE A 288 33.47 -26.76 -39.86
CA ILE A 288 33.66 -25.89 -41.02
C ILE A 288 34.28 -24.54 -40.61
N SER A 289 33.91 -24.01 -39.45
CA SER A 289 34.48 -22.78 -38.88
C SER A 289 35.98 -22.91 -38.56
N ARG A 290 36.40 -24.04 -37.96
CA ARG A 290 37.83 -24.28 -37.64
C ARG A 290 38.75 -24.50 -38.85
N LYS A 291 38.20 -24.74 -40.05
CA LYS A 291 38.99 -25.02 -41.26
C LYS A 291 39.26 -23.78 -42.12
N ARG A 292 38.74 -22.60 -41.76
CA ARG A 292 38.86 -21.35 -42.54
C ARG A 292 39.94 -20.36 -42.07
N THR A 293 40.80 -20.71 -41.11
CA THR A 293 41.83 -19.81 -40.54
C THR A 293 43.20 -19.84 -41.25
N SER A 294 43.23 -20.07 -42.58
CA SER A 294 44.45 -19.88 -43.37
C SER A 294 44.14 -19.33 -44.77
N GLY A 295 44.16 -18.00 -44.91
CA GLY A 295 44.11 -17.31 -46.21
C GLY A 295 43.30 -16.01 -46.18
N LYS A 296 43.88 -14.93 -46.70
CA LYS A 296 43.41 -13.52 -46.70
C LYS A 296 41.96 -13.29 -47.18
N PRO A 297 41.33 -12.16 -46.78
CA PRO A 297 39.89 -11.95 -46.84
C PRO A 297 39.45 -11.35 -48.16
N ASN A 298 38.41 -11.92 -48.76
CA ASN A 298 37.46 -11.21 -49.61
C ASN A 298 36.17 -12.04 -49.60
N GLY A 299 35.29 -11.75 -48.65
CA GLY A 299 33.99 -12.36 -48.51
C GLY A 299 33.17 -11.57 -47.51
N ILE A 300 31.97 -11.19 -47.91
CA ILE A 300 30.95 -10.55 -47.07
C ILE A 300 30.78 -11.36 -45.77
N VAL A 301 30.90 -10.68 -44.63
CA VAL A 301 30.57 -11.23 -43.32
C VAL A 301 29.05 -11.27 -43.25
N ILE A 302 28.47 -12.47 -43.32
CA ILE A 302 27.05 -12.70 -43.05
C ILE A 302 26.92 -12.73 -41.53
N THR A 303 26.21 -11.76 -40.95
CA THR A 303 25.84 -11.76 -39.53
C THR A 303 24.91 -12.94 -39.22
N ASP A 304 24.92 -13.44 -37.99
CA ASP A 304 24.10 -14.59 -37.60
C ASP A 304 22.60 -14.33 -37.84
N GLU A 305 22.14 -13.09 -37.67
CA GLU A 305 20.77 -12.63 -38.00
C GLU A 305 20.45 -12.77 -39.49
N LEU A 306 21.34 -12.33 -40.38
CA LEU A 306 21.13 -12.43 -41.84
C LEU A 306 21.11 -13.90 -42.31
N ARG A 307 21.78 -14.79 -41.58
CA ARG A 307 21.78 -16.22 -41.84
C ARG A 307 20.47 -16.88 -41.36
N GLU A 308 19.92 -16.42 -40.25
CA GLU A 308 18.63 -16.86 -39.72
C GLU A 308 17.47 -16.41 -40.62
N GLU A 309 17.49 -15.17 -41.09
CA GLU A 309 16.52 -14.66 -42.08
C GLU A 309 16.58 -15.45 -43.39
N LEU A 310 17.78 -15.82 -43.85
CA LEU A 310 17.96 -16.60 -45.08
C LEU A 310 17.45 -18.05 -44.91
N ASN A 311 17.62 -18.65 -43.72
CA ASN A 311 17.08 -19.97 -43.41
C ASN A 311 15.55 -19.96 -43.27
N GLN A 312 14.97 -18.90 -42.69
CA GLN A 312 13.52 -18.70 -42.67
C GLN A 312 12.96 -18.54 -44.09
N ALA A 313 13.62 -17.74 -44.93
CA ALA A 313 13.25 -17.57 -46.34
C ALA A 313 13.40 -18.87 -47.15
N ALA A 314 14.40 -19.69 -46.84
CA ALA A 314 14.57 -21.01 -47.46
C ALA A 314 13.46 -21.99 -47.04
N SER A 315 13.11 -22.03 -45.75
CA SER A 315 12.02 -22.86 -45.21
C SER A 315 10.66 -22.47 -45.81
N SER A 316 10.36 -21.17 -45.91
CA SER A 316 9.13 -20.70 -46.54
C SER A 316 9.08 -21.01 -48.04
N THR A 317 10.23 -21.03 -48.72
CA THR A 317 10.33 -21.40 -50.14
C THR A 317 10.14 -22.90 -50.35
N VAL A 318 10.65 -23.74 -49.43
CA VAL A 318 10.44 -25.20 -49.44
C VAL A 318 8.98 -25.54 -49.17
N GLN A 319 8.33 -24.87 -48.21
CA GLN A 319 6.88 -25.02 -47.97
C GLN A 319 6.05 -24.57 -49.18
N ALA A 320 6.42 -23.47 -49.83
CA ALA A 320 5.78 -23.04 -51.07
C ALA A 320 5.93 -24.05 -52.20
N TYR A 321 7.10 -24.69 -52.35
CA TYR A 321 7.35 -25.74 -53.34
C TYR A 321 6.60 -27.05 -53.02
N ALA A 322 6.48 -27.43 -51.75
CA ALA A 322 5.71 -28.59 -51.31
C ALA A 322 4.21 -28.42 -51.61
N ASN A 323 3.67 -27.22 -51.37
CA ASN A 323 2.27 -26.89 -51.68
C ASN A 323 1.98 -26.88 -53.18
N VAL A 324 2.94 -26.47 -54.03
CA VAL A 324 2.80 -26.54 -55.49
C VAL A 324 2.86 -27.99 -56.00
N ARG A 325 3.64 -28.87 -55.34
CA ARG A 325 3.77 -30.28 -55.72
C ARG A 325 2.54 -31.12 -55.32
N ASN A 326 1.94 -30.81 -54.18
CA ASN A 326 0.67 -31.42 -53.75
C ASN A 326 -0.51 -31.03 -54.64
N LEU A 327 -0.45 -29.88 -55.33
CA LEU A 327 -1.48 -29.44 -56.27
C LEU A 327 -1.39 -30.14 -57.66
N ALA A 328 -0.28 -30.83 -57.96
CA ALA A 328 0.01 -31.41 -59.27
C ALA A 328 -0.18 -32.93 -59.38
N SER A 329 -0.66 -33.60 -58.32
CA SER A 329 -0.79 -35.07 -58.29
C SER A 329 -2.26 -35.49 -58.21
N GLY A 330 -2.93 -35.61 -59.35
CA GLY A 330 -4.35 -36.01 -59.38
C GLY A 330 -4.94 -36.10 -60.79
N ASP A 331 -4.28 -36.81 -61.70
CA ASP A 331 -4.85 -37.24 -62.97
C ASP A 331 -5.01 -38.77 -62.92
N ASP A 332 -6.25 -39.25 -62.78
CA ASP A 332 -6.76 -40.42 -63.52
C ASP A 332 -8.27 -40.58 -63.33
N ALA A 333 -8.98 -40.65 -64.45
CA ALA A 333 -10.43 -40.73 -64.54
C ALA A 333 -10.92 -42.18 -64.67
N SER A 334 -11.83 -42.63 -63.79
CA SER A 334 -13.05 -43.37 -64.18
C SER A 334 -13.98 -43.66 -63.00
N ASN A 335 -15.29 -43.72 -63.31
CA ASN A 335 -16.46 -44.14 -62.50
C ASN A 335 -17.17 -43.09 -61.64
N ASN A 336 -18.12 -42.41 -62.31
CA ASN A 336 -19.20 -41.60 -61.74
C ASN A 336 -20.41 -42.47 -61.35
N ALA A 337 -20.80 -42.45 -60.06
CA ALA A 337 -22.19 -42.61 -59.60
C ALA A 337 -22.39 -42.37 -58.09
N ALA A 338 -21.33 -42.27 -57.27
CA ALA A 338 -21.44 -42.13 -55.80
C ALA A 338 -21.08 -40.72 -55.26
N LEU A 339 -20.94 -39.71 -56.14
CA LEU A 339 -20.44 -38.38 -55.76
C LEU A 339 -21.52 -37.41 -55.25
N GLY A 340 -22.81 -37.73 -55.40
CA GLY A 340 -23.90 -36.84 -54.99
C GLY A 340 -24.05 -36.69 -53.47
N SER A 341 -23.87 -37.78 -52.71
CA SER A 341 -24.06 -37.80 -51.25
C SER A 341 -22.81 -37.34 -50.48
N ALA A 342 -21.61 -37.62 -51.00
CA ALA A 342 -20.36 -37.23 -50.35
C ALA A 342 -20.05 -35.72 -50.50
N LEU A 343 -20.63 -35.06 -51.51
CA LEU A 343 -20.47 -33.62 -51.73
C LEU A 343 -21.38 -32.79 -50.81
N GLU A 344 -22.57 -33.29 -50.47
CA GLU A 344 -23.47 -32.63 -49.49
C GLU A 344 -22.91 -32.69 -48.06
N ASP A 345 -22.35 -33.82 -47.63
CA ASP A 345 -21.71 -33.94 -46.30
C ASP A 345 -20.42 -33.12 -46.21
N MET A 346 -19.62 -33.06 -47.28
CA MET A 346 -18.37 -32.28 -47.31
C MET A 346 -18.60 -30.76 -47.35
N ILE A 347 -19.76 -30.31 -47.85
CA ILE A 347 -20.18 -28.90 -47.83
C ILE A 347 -20.80 -28.54 -46.47
N ALA A 348 -21.54 -29.44 -45.83
CA ALA A 348 -22.05 -29.23 -44.47
C ALA A 348 -20.92 -29.13 -43.43
N GLU A 349 -19.90 -29.97 -43.55
CA GLU A 349 -18.72 -29.96 -42.67
C GLU A 349 -17.81 -28.73 -42.91
N LYS A 350 -17.77 -28.19 -44.13
CA LYS A 350 -17.06 -26.93 -44.45
C LYS A 350 -17.80 -25.67 -43.98
N LEU A 351 -19.13 -25.71 -43.89
CA LEU A 351 -19.93 -24.55 -43.49
C LEU A 351 -19.88 -24.30 -41.98
N GLU A 352 -19.76 -25.36 -41.16
CA GLU A 352 -19.55 -25.21 -39.71
C GLU A 352 -18.15 -24.70 -39.35
N ARG A 353 -17.11 -25.12 -40.10
CA ARG A 353 -15.73 -24.64 -39.92
C ARG A 353 -15.52 -23.16 -40.26
N HIS A 354 -16.41 -22.55 -41.04
CA HIS A 354 -16.29 -21.14 -41.42
C HIS A 354 -16.92 -20.16 -40.41
N ARG A 355 -17.64 -20.68 -39.40
CA ARG A 355 -18.27 -19.87 -38.33
C ARG A 355 -17.30 -19.52 -37.20
N THR A 356 -16.22 -20.28 -37.07
CA THR A 356 -15.06 -19.99 -36.23
C THR A 356 -13.92 -19.56 -37.15
N GLY A 357 -13.58 -18.28 -37.18
CA GLY A 357 -12.64 -17.70 -38.15
C GLY A 357 -11.22 -18.25 -38.05
N THR A 358 -10.95 -19.39 -38.71
CA THR A 358 -9.59 -19.93 -38.86
C THR A 358 -9.44 -20.53 -40.25
N SER A 359 -8.73 -19.81 -41.12
CA SER A 359 -8.31 -20.29 -42.43
C SER A 359 -7.08 -21.21 -42.29
N GLY A 360 -7.15 -22.42 -42.88
CA GLY A 360 -6.00 -23.25 -43.20
C GLY A 360 -5.99 -24.62 -42.51
N THR A 361 -6.16 -25.66 -43.31
CA THR A 361 -6.10 -27.11 -42.99
C THR A 361 -4.72 -27.62 -42.53
N GLU A 362 -3.85 -26.77 -41.99
CA GLU A 362 -2.52 -27.14 -41.44
C GLU A 362 -2.34 -26.73 -39.97
N ARG A 363 -3.37 -26.22 -39.28
CA ARG A 363 -3.28 -25.74 -37.88
C ARG A 363 -3.59 -26.78 -36.80
N ASP A 364 -3.98 -28.01 -37.15
CA ASP A 364 -4.39 -29.03 -36.17
C ASP A 364 -3.21 -29.80 -35.54
N GLU A 365 -1.98 -29.68 -36.02
CA GLU A 365 -0.83 -30.48 -35.52
C GLU A 365 -0.31 -30.07 -34.12
N GLY A 366 -0.88 -29.06 -33.47
CA GLY A 366 -0.42 -28.55 -32.16
C GLY A 366 -1.51 -28.31 -31.10
N GLN A 367 -2.78 -28.58 -31.38
CA GLN A 367 -3.86 -28.34 -30.42
C GLN A 367 -4.01 -29.49 -29.41
N LEU A 368 -4.17 -29.13 -28.13
CA LEU A 368 -4.42 -30.09 -27.06
C LEU A 368 -5.77 -30.81 -27.28
N SER A 369 -5.81 -32.11 -26.95
CA SER A 369 -7.05 -32.91 -26.97
C SER A 369 -8.14 -32.27 -26.10
N ALA A 370 -9.41 -32.43 -26.49
CA ALA A 370 -10.55 -31.89 -25.73
C ALA A 370 -10.58 -32.41 -24.27
N LYS A 371 -10.06 -33.62 -24.03
CA LYS A 371 -9.91 -34.18 -22.67
C LYS A 371 -8.88 -33.44 -21.81
N VAL A 372 -7.92 -32.75 -22.43
CA VAL A 372 -6.92 -31.94 -21.75
C VAL A 372 -7.44 -30.52 -21.58
N LEU A 373 -8.09 -29.94 -22.60
CA LEU A 373 -8.63 -28.57 -22.54
C LEU A 373 -9.69 -28.40 -21.46
N VAL A 374 -10.50 -29.43 -21.17
CA VAL A 374 -11.49 -29.39 -20.08
C VAL A 374 -10.86 -29.18 -18.70
N MET A 375 -9.57 -29.47 -18.52
CA MET A 375 -8.88 -29.27 -17.25
C MET A 375 -8.72 -27.81 -16.88
N GLN A 376 -8.62 -26.89 -17.85
CA GLN A 376 -8.46 -25.47 -17.58
C GLN A 376 -9.60 -24.89 -16.72
N PRO A 377 -10.89 -25.01 -17.12
CA PRO A 377 -11.99 -24.54 -16.28
C PRO A 377 -12.17 -25.37 -15.00
N ILE A 378 -11.85 -26.68 -15.00
CA ILE A 378 -11.89 -27.49 -13.77
C ILE A 378 -10.93 -26.92 -12.72
N LEU A 379 -9.67 -26.68 -13.11
CA LEU A 379 -8.65 -26.17 -12.21
C LEU A 379 -9.01 -24.76 -11.73
N ARG A 380 -9.50 -23.89 -12.63
CA ARG A 380 -10.00 -22.55 -12.25
C ARG A 380 -11.14 -22.62 -11.23
N PHE A 381 -12.10 -23.53 -11.42
CA PHE A 381 -13.19 -23.73 -10.47
C PHE A 381 -12.68 -24.18 -9.09
N LEU A 382 -11.73 -25.13 -9.05
CA LEU A 382 -11.14 -25.62 -7.80
C LEU A 382 -10.26 -24.56 -7.12
N GLN A 383 -9.58 -23.70 -7.89
CA GLN A 383 -8.84 -22.54 -7.39
C GLN A 383 -9.77 -21.58 -6.65
N LEU A 384 -10.86 -21.15 -7.30
CA LEU A 384 -11.81 -20.17 -6.74
C LEU A 384 -12.56 -20.69 -5.49
N LEU A 385 -12.68 -22.00 -5.32
CA LEU A 385 -13.20 -22.60 -4.08
C LEU A 385 -12.27 -22.38 -2.88
N CYS A 386 -10.97 -22.28 -3.12
CA CYS A 386 -9.95 -22.13 -2.08
C CYS A 386 -9.49 -20.68 -1.86
N GLU A 387 -9.80 -19.78 -2.80
CA GLU A 387 -9.48 -18.35 -2.74
C GLU A 387 -9.97 -17.71 -1.43
N ASN A 388 -9.27 -16.67 -0.97
CA ASN A 388 -9.42 -16.07 0.36
C ASN A 388 -9.07 -17.01 1.53
N HIS A 389 -8.14 -17.95 1.30
CA HIS A 389 -7.56 -18.82 2.34
C HIS A 389 -8.61 -19.70 3.05
N ASN A 390 -9.53 -20.29 2.28
CA ASN A 390 -10.62 -21.10 2.83
C ASN A 390 -10.10 -22.47 3.34
N ARG A 391 -9.60 -22.49 4.58
CA ARG A 391 -8.99 -23.68 5.20
C ARG A 391 -9.90 -24.91 5.21
N ASP A 392 -11.21 -24.72 5.36
CA ASP A 392 -12.16 -25.83 5.39
C ASP A 392 -12.25 -26.51 4.01
N LEU A 393 -12.43 -25.73 2.94
CA LEU A 393 -12.45 -26.25 1.57
C LEU A 393 -11.09 -26.79 1.12
N GLN A 394 -9.99 -26.10 1.43
CA GLN A 394 -8.63 -26.57 1.14
C GLN A 394 -8.35 -27.96 1.72
N ASN A 395 -8.72 -28.19 2.99
CA ASN A 395 -8.55 -29.51 3.62
C ASN A 395 -9.55 -30.53 3.06
N PHE A 396 -10.77 -30.09 2.73
CA PHE A 396 -11.79 -30.95 2.16
C PHE A 396 -11.45 -31.45 0.76
N LEU A 397 -10.73 -30.67 -0.06
CA LEU A 397 -10.20 -31.12 -1.37
C LEU A 397 -9.14 -32.23 -1.23
N ARG A 398 -8.40 -32.26 -0.11
CA ARG A 398 -7.41 -33.31 0.20
C ARG A 398 -8.07 -34.54 0.83
N ASN A 399 -8.91 -34.33 1.84
CA ASN A 399 -9.52 -35.39 2.64
C ASN A 399 -10.99 -35.08 2.98
N GLN A 400 -11.90 -35.84 2.39
CA GLN A 400 -13.34 -35.66 2.56
C GLN A 400 -13.91 -36.41 3.78
N ASN A 401 -13.12 -37.22 4.49
CA ASN A 401 -13.57 -38.10 5.58
C ASN A 401 -14.70 -39.07 5.18
N ASN A 402 -14.74 -39.46 3.90
CA ASN A 402 -15.68 -40.45 3.39
C ASN A 402 -15.06 -41.86 3.39
N LYS A 403 -15.84 -42.89 3.02
CA LYS A 403 -15.33 -44.27 2.86
C LYS A 403 -14.17 -44.35 1.86
N THR A 404 -14.22 -43.53 0.81
CA THR A 404 -13.13 -43.33 -0.15
C THR A 404 -12.82 -41.85 -0.20
N ASN A 405 -11.55 -41.49 -0.03
CA ASN A 405 -11.08 -40.12 -0.17
C ASN A 405 -10.44 -39.94 -1.56
N PHE A 406 -10.75 -38.84 -2.21
CA PHE A 406 -10.17 -38.43 -3.49
C PHE A 406 -9.28 -37.22 -3.24
N ASN A 407 -7.96 -37.43 -3.20
CA ASN A 407 -7.01 -36.36 -2.94
C ASN A 407 -6.74 -35.57 -4.24
N LEU A 408 -7.53 -34.52 -4.48
CA LEU A 408 -7.40 -33.71 -5.70
C LEU A 408 -6.12 -32.86 -5.71
N VAL A 409 -5.52 -32.57 -4.55
CA VAL A 409 -4.24 -31.85 -4.44
C VAL A 409 -3.12 -32.69 -5.07
N SER A 410 -3.00 -33.96 -4.67
CA SER A 410 -2.05 -34.91 -5.24
C SER A 410 -2.28 -35.13 -6.74
N GLU A 411 -3.53 -35.26 -7.17
CA GLU A 411 -3.84 -35.46 -8.60
C GLU A 411 -3.53 -34.24 -9.47
N THR A 412 -3.69 -33.03 -8.92
CA THR A 412 -3.29 -31.79 -9.60
C THR A 412 -1.77 -31.71 -9.74
N LEU A 413 -1.02 -32.12 -8.72
CA LEU A 413 0.44 -32.20 -8.78
C LEU A 413 0.91 -33.25 -9.80
N MET A 414 0.26 -34.42 -9.83
CA MET A 414 0.52 -35.44 -10.85
C MET A 414 0.18 -34.95 -12.26
N PHE A 415 -0.87 -34.14 -12.42
CA PHE A 415 -1.19 -33.53 -13.71
C PHE A 415 -0.09 -32.58 -14.19
N LEU A 416 0.44 -31.73 -13.30
CA LEU A 416 1.63 -30.90 -13.59
C LEU A 416 2.83 -31.78 -13.98
N ASP A 417 3.03 -32.89 -13.27
CA ASP A 417 4.09 -33.85 -13.56
C ASP A 417 4.00 -34.45 -14.98
N CYS A 418 2.78 -34.77 -15.40
CA CYS A 418 2.49 -35.35 -16.70
C CYS A 418 2.68 -34.35 -17.85
N ILE A 419 2.20 -33.11 -17.69
CA ILE A 419 2.23 -32.11 -18.76
C ILE A 419 3.64 -31.54 -18.99
N CYS A 420 4.47 -31.49 -17.94
CA CYS A 420 5.84 -30.99 -18.02
C CYS A 420 6.90 -32.10 -18.28
N GLY A 421 6.54 -33.37 -18.18
CA GLY A 421 7.39 -34.52 -18.55
C GLY A 421 8.52 -34.84 -17.56
N SER A 422 8.18 -35.44 -16.41
CA SER A 422 9.04 -35.62 -15.24
C SER A 422 10.43 -36.25 -15.41
N THR A 423 10.59 -37.32 -16.20
CA THR A 423 11.90 -37.96 -16.44
C THR A 423 12.85 -37.09 -17.29
N THR A 424 12.31 -36.10 -17.99
CA THR A 424 13.05 -35.22 -18.92
C THR A 424 13.14 -33.77 -18.43
N GLY A 425 12.18 -33.31 -17.62
CA GLY A 425 12.17 -31.97 -17.04
C GLY A 425 13.33 -31.73 -16.09
N GLY A 426 13.62 -32.66 -15.18
CA GLY A 426 14.78 -32.56 -14.27
C GLY A 426 16.15 -32.53 -14.97
N LEU A 427 16.21 -32.96 -16.25
CA LEU A 427 17.42 -32.93 -17.07
C LEU A 427 17.57 -31.63 -17.90
N GLY A 428 16.67 -30.65 -17.74
CA GLY A 428 16.72 -29.38 -18.46
C GLY A 428 16.10 -29.43 -19.86
N LEU A 429 15.21 -30.38 -20.14
CA LEU A 429 14.52 -30.54 -21.44
C LEU A 429 13.06 -30.04 -21.41
N LEU A 430 12.68 -29.19 -20.45
CA LEU A 430 11.30 -28.68 -20.33
C LEU A 430 10.83 -27.97 -21.60
N GLY A 431 11.72 -27.27 -22.30
CA GLY A 431 11.40 -26.53 -23.52
C GLY A 431 10.91 -27.38 -24.70
N LEU A 432 11.01 -28.72 -24.62
CA LEU A 432 10.43 -29.65 -25.61
C LEU A 432 8.94 -29.93 -25.36
N TYR A 433 8.49 -29.83 -24.11
CA TYR A 433 7.10 -30.11 -23.73
C TYR A 433 6.29 -28.83 -23.57
N ILE A 434 6.90 -27.76 -23.09
CA ILE A 434 6.25 -26.47 -22.89
C ILE A 434 6.26 -25.68 -24.21
N ASN A 435 5.09 -25.30 -24.67
CA ASN A 435 4.88 -24.54 -25.90
C ASN A 435 3.78 -23.48 -25.70
N GLU A 436 3.57 -22.65 -26.72
CA GLU A 436 2.59 -21.55 -26.68
C GLU A 436 1.14 -22.04 -26.47
N HIS A 437 0.82 -23.29 -26.82
CA HIS A 437 -0.53 -23.83 -26.73
C HIS A 437 -0.86 -24.45 -25.37
N ASN A 438 0.13 -24.82 -24.56
CA ASN A 438 -0.11 -25.45 -23.26
C ASN A 438 0.34 -24.63 -22.05
N VAL A 439 1.12 -23.57 -22.23
CA VAL A 439 1.62 -22.71 -21.15
C VAL A 439 0.51 -22.13 -20.27
N ALA A 440 -0.61 -21.68 -20.85
CA ALA A 440 -1.74 -21.15 -20.08
C ALA A 440 -2.34 -22.19 -19.11
N LEU A 441 -2.42 -23.45 -19.52
CA LEU A 441 -2.91 -24.54 -18.67
C LEU A 441 -1.91 -24.88 -17.54
N ILE A 442 -0.61 -24.76 -17.81
CA ILE A 442 0.44 -24.93 -16.79
C ILE A 442 0.35 -23.79 -15.76
N ASN A 443 0.22 -22.54 -16.18
CA ASN A 443 0.01 -21.39 -15.28
C ASN A 443 -1.23 -21.61 -14.39
N GLN A 444 -2.37 -21.96 -15.00
CA GLN A 444 -3.59 -22.27 -14.26
C GLN A 444 -3.38 -23.41 -13.23
N THR A 445 -2.56 -24.41 -13.55
CA THR A 445 -2.23 -25.51 -12.63
C THR A 445 -1.38 -25.01 -11.45
N LEU A 446 -0.37 -24.17 -11.70
CA LEU A 446 0.49 -23.58 -10.66
C LEU A 446 -0.31 -22.68 -9.71
N GLU A 447 -1.19 -21.83 -10.25
CA GLU A 447 -2.06 -20.97 -9.46
C GLU A 447 -3.02 -21.77 -8.58
N THR A 448 -3.62 -22.82 -9.14
CA THR A 448 -4.51 -23.72 -8.39
C THR A 448 -3.76 -24.42 -7.25
N LEU A 449 -2.53 -24.90 -7.49
CA LEU A 449 -1.70 -25.49 -6.45
C LEU A 449 -1.30 -24.46 -5.38
N THR A 450 -1.11 -23.20 -5.77
CA THR A 450 -0.81 -22.11 -4.85
C THR A 450 -1.99 -21.88 -3.91
N GLU A 451 -3.21 -21.72 -4.44
CA GLU A 451 -4.43 -21.53 -3.62
C GLU A 451 -4.78 -22.74 -2.73
N TYR A 452 -4.36 -23.95 -3.11
CA TYR A 452 -4.54 -25.13 -2.25
C TYR A 452 -3.73 -25.06 -0.96
N CYS A 453 -2.55 -24.43 -0.99
CA CYS A 453 -1.63 -24.41 0.15
C CYS A 453 -1.42 -23.02 0.77
N GLN A 454 -1.83 -21.95 0.09
CA GLN A 454 -1.74 -20.57 0.55
C GLN A 454 -2.64 -20.33 1.77
N GLY A 455 -2.13 -19.57 2.75
CA GLY A 455 -2.71 -19.51 4.10
C GLY A 455 -2.08 -20.58 5.00
N PRO A 456 -2.31 -20.57 6.33
CA PRO A 456 -1.75 -21.60 7.19
C PRO A 456 -2.48 -22.95 6.94
N CYS A 457 -2.02 -23.69 5.93
CA CYS A 457 -2.52 -25.00 5.53
C CYS A 457 -1.38 -26.03 5.45
N HIS A 458 -0.74 -26.27 6.60
CA HIS A 458 0.45 -27.12 6.71
C HIS A 458 0.28 -28.51 6.12
N ASP A 459 -0.92 -29.07 6.20
CA ASP A 459 -1.18 -30.40 5.67
C ASP A 459 -1.14 -30.44 4.13
N ASN A 460 -1.67 -29.42 3.43
CA ASN A 460 -1.58 -29.34 1.96
C ASN A 460 -0.16 -28.98 1.52
N GLN A 461 0.53 -28.10 2.25
CA GLN A 461 1.95 -27.79 2.01
C GLN A 461 2.81 -29.08 2.10
N ASN A 462 2.61 -29.90 3.15
CA ASN A 462 3.28 -31.18 3.30
C ASN A 462 2.90 -32.16 2.20
N CYS A 463 1.61 -32.26 1.86
CA CYS A 463 1.12 -33.14 0.80
C CYS A 463 1.81 -32.87 -0.54
N ILE A 464 2.08 -31.61 -0.88
CA ILE A 464 2.79 -31.23 -2.10
C ILE A 464 4.30 -31.51 -1.97
N ALA A 465 4.91 -31.11 -0.85
CA ALA A 465 6.36 -31.23 -0.64
C ALA A 465 6.86 -32.67 -0.50
N THR A 466 6.05 -33.58 0.04
CA THR A 466 6.44 -34.97 0.33
C THR A 466 5.82 -35.99 -0.63
N HIS A 467 5.13 -35.54 -1.68
CA HIS A 467 4.48 -36.46 -2.61
C HIS A 467 5.52 -37.34 -3.33
N GLU A 468 5.14 -38.59 -3.66
CA GLU A 468 6.03 -39.53 -4.37
C GLU A 468 6.35 -39.10 -5.81
N SER A 469 5.58 -38.16 -6.38
CA SER A 469 5.88 -37.58 -7.70
C SER A 469 7.05 -36.61 -7.63
N ASN A 470 7.79 -36.48 -8.73
CA ASN A 470 8.81 -35.45 -8.91
C ASN A 470 8.23 -34.04 -9.16
N GLY A 471 7.00 -33.78 -8.71
CA GLY A 471 6.29 -32.51 -8.94
C GLY A 471 7.04 -31.30 -8.37
N LEU A 472 7.71 -31.45 -7.22
CA LEU A 472 8.56 -30.41 -6.65
C LEU A 472 9.78 -30.12 -7.54
N ASP A 473 10.41 -31.15 -8.11
CA ASP A 473 11.55 -31.02 -9.03
C ASP A 473 11.16 -30.28 -10.30
N ILE A 474 9.92 -30.45 -10.76
CA ILE A 474 9.41 -29.73 -11.93
C ILE A 474 9.24 -28.25 -11.60
N ILE A 475 8.70 -27.92 -10.42
CA ILE A 475 8.54 -26.54 -9.97
C ILE A 475 9.92 -25.86 -9.86
N THR A 476 10.92 -26.53 -9.27
CA THR A 476 12.28 -25.97 -9.20
C THR A 476 12.91 -25.84 -10.58
N ALA A 477 12.69 -26.81 -11.48
CA ALA A 477 13.21 -26.78 -12.84
C ALA A 477 12.59 -25.69 -13.73
N LEU A 478 11.30 -25.35 -13.55
CA LEU A 478 10.64 -24.24 -14.22
C LEU A 478 11.32 -22.89 -13.94
N ILE A 479 11.84 -22.71 -12.72
CA ILE A 479 12.56 -21.50 -12.31
C ILE A 479 14.00 -21.51 -12.85
N LEU A 480 14.71 -22.61 -12.64
CA LEU A 480 16.16 -22.70 -12.88
C LEU A 480 16.54 -22.81 -14.36
N ASN A 481 15.75 -23.53 -15.17
CA ASN A 481 16.12 -23.86 -16.53
C ASN A 481 15.62 -22.82 -17.55
N ASP A 482 16.35 -22.68 -18.65
CA ASP A 482 15.91 -21.87 -19.78
C ASP A 482 14.91 -22.67 -20.65
N ILE A 483 13.73 -22.12 -20.90
CA ILE A 483 12.64 -22.78 -21.63
C ILE A 483 12.75 -22.47 -23.12
N ASN A 484 13.69 -23.09 -23.84
CA ASN A 484 13.88 -22.86 -25.29
C ASN A 484 13.09 -23.88 -26.14
N PRO A 485 12.46 -23.48 -27.27
CA PRO A 485 12.57 -22.18 -27.94
C PRO A 485 11.64 -21.08 -27.44
N LEU A 486 10.68 -21.37 -26.55
CA LEU A 486 9.66 -20.43 -26.09
C LEU A 486 10.25 -19.12 -25.55
N GLY A 487 11.34 -19.19 -24.78
CA GLY A 487 12.03 -18.01 -24.23
C GLY A 487 12.64 -17.09 -25.29
N LYS A 488 12.81 -17.54 -26.54
CA LYS A 488 13.23 -16.67 -27.64
C LYS A 488 12.05 -15.96 -28.31
N THR A 489 10.88 -16.58 -28.34
CA THR A 489 9.70 -16.08 -29.09
C THR A 489 8.69 -15.36 -28.21
N ARG A 490 8.49 -15.83 -26.97
CA ARG A 490 7.49 -15.38 -26.00
C ARG A 490 8.06 -15.43 -24.58
N MET A 491 8.98 -14.50 -24.30
CA MET A 491 9.61 -14.39 -22.97
C MET A 491 8.61 -13.96 -21.89
N ASP A 492 7.60 -13.18 -22.25
CA ASP A 492 6.46 -12.79 -21.41
C ASP A 492 5.82 -14.02 -20.72
N LEU A 493 5.51 -15.07 -21.48
CA LEU A 493 4.90 -16.30 -20.97
C LEU A 493 5.86 -17.10 -20.07
N VAL A 494 7.16 -17.08 -20.36
CA VAL A 494 8.18 -17.74 -19.55
C VAL A 494 8.37 -17.02 -18.21
N LEU A 495 8.33 -15.68 -18.21
CA LEU A 495 8.41 -14.90 -16.98
C LEU A 495 7.19 -15.13 -16.09
N GLU A 496 6.00 -15.21 -16.68
CA GLU A 496 4.76 -15.55 -15.96
C GLU A 496 4.84 -16.94 -15.29
N LEU A 497 5.33 -17.96 -16.03
CA LEU A 497 5.59 -19.30 -15.48
C LEU A 497 6.54 -19.26 -14.29
N LYS A 498 7.66 -18.53 -14.42
CA LYS A 498 8.66 -18.39 -13.35
C LYS A 498 8.07 -17.67 -12.14
N ASN A 499 7.25 -16.64 -12.37
CA ASN A 499 6.56 -15.91 -11.33
C ASN A 499 5.62 -16.82 -10.52
N ASN A 500 4.71 -17.52 -11.21
CA ASN A 500 3.75 -18.42 -10.58
C ASN A 500 4.43 -19.61 -9.89
N ALA A 501 5.50 -20.17 -10.47
CA ALA A 501 6.30 -21.20 -9.81
C ALA A 501 6.99 -20.69 -8.54
N SER A 502 7.50 -19.46 -8.55
CA SER A 502 8.12 -18.84 -7.35
C SER A 502 7.10 -18.57 -6.24
N LYS A 503 5.89 -18.09 -6.60
CA LYS A 503 4.77 -17.91 -5.67
C LYS A 503 4.36 -19.23 -5.00
N LEU A 504 4.28 -20.32 -5.77
CA LEU A 504 3.98 -21.65 -5.24
C LEU A 504 5.03 -22.12 -4.22
N LEU A 505 6.32 -21.94 -4.50
CA LEU A 505 7.38 -22.31 -3.54
C LEU A 505 7.33 -21.48 -2.27
N LEU A 506 7.04 -20.18 -2.36
CA LEU A 506 6.83 -19.32 -1.20
C LEU A 506 5.61 -19.77 -0.37
N ALA A 507 4.50 -20.11 -1.02
CA ALA A 507 3.29 -20.63 -0.35
C ALA A 507 3.54 -21.97 0.38
N ILE A 508 4.39 -22.86 -0.16
CA ILE A 508 4.78 -24.13 0.48
C ILE A 508 5.57 -23.91 1.79
N MET A 509 6.27 -22.77 1.92
CA MET A 509 7.07 -22.41 3.10
C MET A 509 6.36 -21.42 4.03
N GLU A 510 5.15 -20.99 3.69
CA GLU A 510 4.40 -19.97 4.41
C GLU A 510 4.00 -20.44 5.82
N SER A 511 4.19 -19.58 6.82
CA SER A 511 3.84 -19.82 8.24
C SER A 511 4.48 -21.06 8.88
N ARG A 512 5.63 -21.53 8.39
CA ARG A 512 6.32 -22.75 8.93
C ARG A 512 7.36 -22.42 10.00
N GLY A 513 7.36 -23.21 11.08
CA GLY A 513 8.38 -23.16 12.14
C GLY A 513 9.46 -24.26 12.02
N ASP A 514 9.19 -25.29 11.23
CA ASP A 514 10.05 -26.43 10.95
C ASP A 514 10.84 -26.25 9.64
N SER A 515 12.01 -26.88 9.54
CA SER A 515 12.90 -26.77 8.37
C SER A 515 12.63 -27.81 7.28
N GLU A 516 11.70 -28.75 7.48
CA GLU A 516 11.57 -29.95 6.66
C GLU A 516 11.24 -29.65 5.19
N ASN A 517 10.29 -28.75 4.92
CA ASN A 517 9.93 -28.35 3.56
C ASN A 517 11.05 -27.56 2.89
N ALA A 518 11.70 -26.65 3.62
CA ALA A 518 12.82 -25.85 3.12
C ALA A 518 14.02 -26.75 2.73
N GLU A 519 14.33 -27.75 3.54
CA GLU A 519 15.38 -28.73 3.26
C GLU A 519 15.09 -29.55 2.00
N ARG A 520 13.84 -29.98 1.79
CA ARG A 520 13.45 -30.69 0.55
C ARG A 520 13.59 -29.84 -0.69
N ILE A 521 13.14 -28.57 -0.63
CA ILE A 521 13.31 -27.63 -1.76
C ILE A 521 14.80 -27.45 -2.06
N MET A 522 15.63 -27.27 -1.04
CA MET A 522 17.08 -27.07 -1.19
C MET A 522 17.81 -28.32 -1.70
N TYR A 523 17.32 -29.52 -1.40
CA TYR A 523 17.90 -30.75 -1.94
C TYR A 523 17.78 -30.80 -3.47
N ASN A 524 16.68 -30.27 -4.02
CA ASN A 524 16.36 -30.30 -5.45
C ASN A 524 16.77 -29.01 -6.21
N MET A 525 17.40 -28.04 -5.53
CA MET A 525 17.68 -26.73 -6.09
C MET A 525 19.15 -26.35 -5.90
N ASN A 526 19.81 -25.89 -6.97
CA ASN A 526 21.20 -25.41 -6.88
C ASN A 526 21.22 -23.94 -6.41
N PRO A 527 21.77 -23.63 -5.22
CA PRO A 527 21.72 -22.28 -4.66
C PRO A 527 22.41 -21.22 -5.53
N LYS A 528 23.50 -21.59 -6.20
CA LYS A 528 24.25 -20.67 -7.06
C LYS A 528 23.48 -20.34 -8.33
N GLN A 529 22.83 -21.33 -8.94
CA GLN A 529 22.00 -21.11 -10.13
C GLN A 529 20.77 -20.26 -9.80
N LEU A 530 20.17 -20.46 -8.63
CA LEU A 530 19.02 -19.68 -8.19
C LEU A 530 19.34 -18.18 -8.07
N VAL A 531 20.46 -17.85 -7.43
CA VAL A 531 20.96 -16.47 -7.33
C VAL A 531 21.25 -15.89 -8.71
N ASP A 532 21.86 -16.67 -9.60
CA ASP A 532 22.15 -16.25 -10.97
C ASP A 532 20.87 -15.96 -11.78
N VAL A 533 19.82 -16.77 -11.65
CA VAL A 533 18.52 -16.53 -12.32
C VAL A 533 17.89 -15.22 -11.83
N ALA A 534 17.86 -14.97 -10.52
CA ALA A 534 17.33 -13.71 -9.97
C ALA A 534 18.12 -12.48 -10.47
N CYS A 535 19.44 -12.61 -10.57
CA CYS A 535 20.30 -11.53 -11.06
C CYS A 535 20.20 -11.34 -12.58
N ARG A 536 20.01 -12.41 -13.37
CA ARG A 536 19.76 -12.31 -14.81
C ARG A 536 18.44 -11.59 -15.10
N ALA A 537 17.38 -11.93 -14.38
CA ALA A 537 16.07 -11.29 -14.52
C ALA A 537 16.15 -9.76 -14.29
N PHE A 538 16.96 -9.30 -13.33
CA PHE A 538 17.18 -7.87 -13.08
C PHE A 538 17.77 -7.11 -14.28
N HIS A 539 18.65 -7.74 -15.05
CA HIS A 539 19.33 -7.09 -16.18
C HIS A 539 18.59 -7.27 -17.51
N GLN A 540 17.53 -8.08 -17.53
CA GLN A 540 16.79 -8.38 -18.74
C GLN A 540 16.01 -7.16 -19.26
N GLU A 541 15.48 -6.34 -18.35
CA GLU A 541 14.76 -5.09 -18.65
C GLU A 541 15.69 -3.99 -19.21
N SER A 542 16.99 -4.02 -18.88
CA SER A 542 17.97 -3.03 -19.36
C SER A 542 18.39 -3.19 -20.84
N LEU A 543 17.91 -4.23 -21.52
CA LEU A 543 18.18 -4.49 -22.94
C LEU A 543 17.07 -3.99 -23.86
N ASP A 544 15.88 -3.69 -23.32
CA ASP A 544 14.71 -3.25 -24.09
C ASP A 544 14.55 -1.71 -24.12
N ASP A 545 15.34 -0.97 -23.33
CA ASP A 545 15.30 0.51 -23.20
C ASP A 545 16.05 1.26 -24.33
N ASP A 546 16.66 0.56 -25.30
CA ASP A 546 17.27 1.18 -26.49
C ASP A 546 16.23 1.50 -27.61
N GLY A 547 14.94 1.27 -27.36
CA GLY A 547 13.84 1.59 -28.27
C GLY A 547 13.01 2.78 -27.78
N ASP A 548 13.41 4.00 -28.17
CA ASP A 548 12.62 5.23 -28.01
C ASP A 548 11.15 5.02 -28.46
N THR A 549 10.26 4.77 -27.49
CA THR A 549 8.81 4.80 -27.72
C THR A 549 8.18 5.60 -26.60
N ASP A 550 7.64 6.76 -26.95
CA ASP A 550 7.02 7.73 -26.05
C ASP A 550 5.95 7.10 -25.13
N ASP A 551 6.24 7.05 -23.83
CA ASP A 551 5.30 6.75 -22.75
C ASP A 551 4.20 7.81 -22.67
N SER A 552 3.10 7.60 -23.40
CA SER A 552 1.85 8.37 -23.21
C SER A 552 0.56 7.64 -23.60
N SER A 553 0.54 6.30 -23.53
CA SER A 553 -0.73 5.56 -23.52
C SER A 553 -0.84 4.72 -22.26
N THR A 554 -1.60 5.24 -21.31
CA THR A 554 -2.23 4.50 -20.22
C THR A 554 -3.07 3.34 -20.80
N ASP A 555 -3.03 2.17 -20.15
CA ASP A 555 -3.70 0.88 -20.47
C ASP A 555 -2.94 -0.15 -21.32
N GLY A 556 -1.66 -0.41 -21.01
CA GLY A 556 -0.89 -1.52 -21.60
C GLY A 556 -0.06 -2.38 -20.62
N GLU A 557 -0.26 -2.28 -19.30
CA GLU A 557 0.48 -3.05 -18.28
C GLU A 557 -0.16 -4.41 -17.97
N GLU A 558 -0.26 -5.33 -18.94
CA GLU A 558 -0.68 -6.72 -18.66
C GLU A 558 0.51 -7.71 -18.56
N GLY A 559 1.75 -7.25 -18.71
CA GLY A 559 2.95 -8.09 -18.61
C GLY A 559 3.63 -8.02 -17.24
N VAL A 560 4.06 -9.17 -16.68
CA VAL A 560 4.87 -9.22 -15.45
C VAL A 560 6.29 -8.71 -15.72
N SER A 561 6.76 -7.70 -14.97
CA SER A 561 8.13 -7.18 -15.12
C SER A 561 9.18 -8.25 -14.75
N PRO A 562 10.25 -8.44 -15.55
CA PRO A 562 11.35 -9.35 -15.22
C PRO A 562 11.97 -9.06 -13.84
N LYS A 563 11.99 -7.78 -13.44
CA LYS A 563 12.54 -7.32 -12.18
C LYS A 563 11.71 -7.78 -10.98
N GLU A 564 10.39 -7.81 -11.12
CA GLU A 564 9.47 -8.35 -10.11
C GLU A 564 9.65 -9.86 -9.95
N VAL A 565 9.74 -10.60 -11.06
CA VAL A 565 10.02 -12.05 -11.04
C VAL A 565 11.35 -12.33 -10.34
N GLY A 566 12.39 -11.57 -10.68
CA GLY A 566 13.70 -11.68 -10.03
C GLY A 566 13.66 -11.36 -8.54
N HIS A 567 12.83 -10.41 -8.11
CA HIS A 567 12.63 -10.08 -6.70
C HIS A 567 11.90 -11.21 -5.94
N ASN A 568 10.85 -11.81 -6.52
CA ASN A 568 10.16 -12.96 -5.92
C ASN A 568 11.11 -14.15 -5.71
N ILE A 569 11.98 -14.42 -6.69
CA ILE A 569 13.05 -15.43 -6.56
C ILE A 569 14.06 -15.03 -5.49
N TYR A 570 14.43 -13.74 -5.37
CA TYR A 570 15.30 -13.27 -4.30
C TYR A 570 14.67 -13.46 -2.91
N ILE A 571 13.37 -13.21 -2.73
CA ILE A 571 12.67 -13.45 -1.47
C ILE A 571 12.68 -14.94 -1.12
N LEU A 572 12.47 -15.81 -2.11
CA LEU A 572 12.63 -17.26 -1.96
C LEU A 572 14.04 -17.63 -1.49
N CYS A 573 15.09 -17.09 -2.13
CA CYS A 573 16.47 -17.27 -1.69
C CYS A 573 16.66 -16.82 -0.24
N HIS A 574 16.10 -15.66 0.12
CA HIS A 574 16.24 -15.06 1.45
C HIS A 574 15.60 -15.94 2.55
N GLN A 575 14.42 -16.51 2.28
CA GLN A 575 13.76 -17.44 3.20
C GLN A 575 14.55 -18.76 3.34
N LEU A 576 15.02 -19.33 2.22
CA LEU A 576 15.83 -20.55 2.22
C LEU A 576 17.20 -20.35 2.89
N ALA A 577 17.77 -19.15 2.83
CA ALA A 577 19.05 -18.80 3.44
C ALA A 577 19.04 -18.93 4.98
N GLN A 578 17.86 -18.87 5.62
CA GLN A 578 17.74 -19.09 7.06
C GLN A 578 18.16 -20.52 7.47
N HIS A 579 17.99 -21.48 6.55
CA HIS A 579 18.33 -22.89 6.76
C HIS A 579 19.64 -23.30 6.08
N ASN A 580 20.20 -22.48 5.18
CA ASN A 580 21.45 -22.77 4.46
C ASN A 580 22.46 -21.61 4.55
N LYS A 581 23.55 -21.83 5.30
CA LYS A 581 24.63 -20.85 5.50
C LYS A 581 25.41 -20.49 4.23
N GLU A 582 25.50 -21.41 3.27
CA GLU A 582 26.18 -21.16 1.99
C GLU A 582 25.37 -20.18 1.14
N LEU A 583 24.05 -20.38 1.05
CA LEU A 583 23.15 -19.45 0.37
C LEU A 583 23.14 -18.07 1.06
N ALA A 584 23.12 -18.05 2.40
CA ALA A 584 23.20 -16.81 3.17
C ALA A 584 24.49 -16.00 2.92
N SER A 585 25.60 -16.65 2.61
CA SER A 585 26.84 -15.93 2.26
C SER A 585 26.81 -15.41 0.81
N MET A 586 26.18 -16.14 -0.12
CA MET A 586 26.03 -15.73 -1.52
C MET A 586 25.09 -14.53 -1.71
N LEU A 587 24.09 -14.35 -0.84
CA LEU A 587 23.17 -13.20 -0.91
C LEU A 587 23.77 -11.89 -0.40
N LYS A 588 24.91 -11.93 0.30
CA LYS A 588 25.57 -10.73 0.80
C LYS A 588 26.31 -10.02 -0.34
N PRO A 589 26.05 -8.73 -0.60
CA PRO A 589 26.81 -7.95 -1.56
C PRO A 589 28.28 -7.96 -1.13
N SER A 590 29.16 -8.51 -1.96
CA SER A 590 30.57 -8.69 -1.61
C SER A 590 31.40 -7.52 -2.15
N GLU A 591 31.97 -6.70 -1.25
CA GLU A 591 32.96 -5.66 -1.63
C GLU A 591 34.36 -6.26 -1.90
N GLN A 592 34.64 -7.47 -1.39
CA GLN A 592 35.90 -8.19 -1.63
C GLN A 592 35.87 -8.95 -2.96
N ASN A 593 36.54 -8.39 -3.97
CA ASN A 593 37.16 -8.99 -5.17
C ASN A 593 36.80 -10.46 -5.52
N ASN A 594 35.91 -10.61 -6.51
CA ASN A 594 35.75 -11.70 -7.52
C ASN A 594 34.29 -11.90 -7.98
N ALA A 595 33.32 -11.19 -7.41
CA ALA A 595 31.93 -11.24 -7.87
C ALA A 595 31.71 -10.33 -9.10
N ASP A 596 30.88 -10.79 -10.04
CA ASP A 596 30.49 -10.02 -11.22
C ASP A 596 29.82 -8.70 -10.77
N PRO A 597 30.29 -7.52 -11.24
CA PRO A 597 29.69 -6.23 -10.88
C PRO A 597 28.19 -6.15 -11.18
N LYS A 598 27.70 -6.90 -12.19
CA LYS A 598 26.27 -7.00 -12.50
C LYS A 598 25.50 -7.68 -11.37
N ILE A 599 25.97 -8.84 -10.91
CA ILE A 599 25.35 -9.61 -9.82
C ILE A 599 25.30 -8.76 -8.54
N ASN A 600 26.39 -8.09 -8.19
CA ASN A 600 26.44 -7.23 -7.01
C ASN A 600 25.42 -6.07 -7.08
N LYS A 601 25.23 -5.46 -8.26
CA LYS A 601 24.22 -4.40 -8.45
C LYS A 601 22.79 -4.92 -8.23
N ALA A 602 22.47 -6.09 -8.79
CA ALA A 602 21.17 -6.72 -8.61
C ALA A 602 20.91 -7.12 -7.14
N LEU A 603 21.88 -7.76 -6.49
CA LEU A 603 21.78 -8.15 -5.07
C LEU A 603 21.63 -6.93 -4.16
N GLN A 604 22.36 -5.85 -4.43
CA GLN A 604 22.22 -4.60 -3.67
C GLN A 604 20.82 -4.01 -3.83
N TYR A 605 20.29 -4.00 -5.06
CA TYR A 605 18.93 -3.54 -5.32
C TYR A 605 17.89 -4.36 -4.54
N TYR A 606 17.91 -5.69 -4.67
CA TYR A 606 16.94 -6.53 -3.98
C TYR A 606 17.06 -6.43 -2.46
N ALA A 607 18.28 -6.33 -1.92
CA ALA A 607 18.50 -6.17 -0.49
C ALA A 607 17.95 -4.85 0.06
N THR A 608 18.03 -3.73 -0.68
CA THR A 608 17.48 -2.44 -0.23
C THR A 608 15.97 -2.35 -0.37
N HIS A 609 15.37 -3.13 -1.27
CA HIS A 609 13.93 -3.15 -1.54
C HIS A 609 13.21 -4.36 -0.90
N THR A 610 13.88 -5.10 -0.01
CA THR A 610 13.27 -6.19 0.75
C THR A 610 13.20 -5.80 2.21
N ALA A 611 12.00 -5.92 2.79
CA ALA A 611 11.77 -5.72 4.21
C ALA A 611 11.34 -7.04 4.85
N GLN A 612 11.61 -7.15 6.14
CA GLN A 612 11.10 -8.24 6.98
C GLN A 612 10.46 -7.66 8.24
N ILE A 613 9.40 -8.31 8.71
CA ILE A 613 8.69 -7.99 9.95
C ILE A 613 8.33 -9.27 10.71
N GLU A 614 8.06 -9.14 12.00
CA GLU A 614 7.49 -10.20 12.82
C GLU A 614 6.03 -9.87 13.15
N ILE A 615 5.14 -10.84 13.03
CA ILE A 615 3.73 -10.67 13.38
C ILE A 615 3.27 -11.74 14.36
N VAL A 616 2.16 -11.46 15.02
CA VAL A 616 1.48 -12.35 15.95
C VAL A 616 0.17 -12.84 15.32
N ARG A 617 0.02 -14.15 15.19
CA ARG A 617 -1.24 -14.78 14.75
C ARG A 617 -2.22 -14.95 15.93
N HIS A 618 -3.47 -15.29 15.64
CA HIS A 618 -4.55 -15.49 16.61
C HIS A 618 -4.25 -16.56 17.67
N ASP A 619 -3.46 -17.56 17.32
CA ASP A 619 -2.98 -18.64 18.21
C ASP A 619 -1.77 -18.21 19.07
N ARG A 620 -1.38 -16.93 19.00
CA ARG A 620 -0.24 -16.30 19.67
C ARG A 620 1.12 -16.78 19.18
N THR A 621 1.21 -17.49 18.06
CA THR A 621 2.49 -17.83 17.44
C THR A 621 3.14 -16.60 16.80
N LEU A 622 4.47 -16.56 16.80
CA LEU A 622 5.25 -15.54 16.11
C LEU A 622 5.63 -16.05 14.72
N GLU A 623 5.36 -15.23 13.72
CA GLU A 623 5.67 -15.52 12.32
C GLU A 623 6.51 -14.39 11.74
N GLN A 624 7.43 -14.73 10.84
CA GLN A 624 8.23 -13.73 10.12
C GLN A 624 7.73 -13.63 8.68
N ILE A 625 7.47 -12.41 8.23
CA ILE A 625 7.06 -12.12 6.85
C ILE A 625 8.19 -11.35 6.16
N VAL A 626 8.50 -11.75 4.93
CA VAL A 626 9.44 -11.07 4.04
C VAL A 626 8.68 -10.60 2.82
N PHE A 627 8.81 -9.32 2.46
CA PHE A 627 8.02 -8.70 1.39
C PHE A 627 8.81 -7.61 0.66
N PRO A 628 8.45 -7.30 -0.60
CA PRO A 628 9.05 -6.20 -1.35
C PRO A 628 8.50 -4.85 -0.88
N ILE A 629 9.37 -3.85 -0.71
CA ILE A 629 8.97 -2.50 -0.31
C ILE A 629 8.27 -1.81 -1.50
N PRO A 630 7.02 -1.34 -1.37
CA PRO A 630 6.35 -0.60 -2.43
C PRO A 630 7.10 0.69 -2.78
N GLU A 631 7.22 1.03 -4.07
CA GLU A 631 7.97 2.22 -4.52
C GLU A 631 7.46 3.54 -3.92
N ILE A 632 6.15 3.64 -3.66
CA ILE A 632 5.54 4.81 -3.03
C ILE A 632 6.12 5.09 -1.62
N CYS A 633 6.60 4.07 -0.92
CA CYS A 633 7.18 4.17 0.40
C CYS A 633 8.56 4.86 0.43
N GLU A 634 9.24 4.96 -0.71
CA GLU A 634 10.50 5.71 -0.84
C GLU A 634 10.29 7.23 -0.80
N LEU A 635 9.06 7.67 -1.02
CA LEU A 635 8.70 9.08 -1.14
C LEU A 635 8.46 9.76 0.22
N ILE A 636 8.54 9.02 1.32
CA ILE A 636 8.47 9.60 2.67
C ILE A 636 9.71 10.47 2.95
N THR A 637 9.50 11.65 3.51
CA THR A 637 10.60 12.58 3.81
C THR A 637 11.41 12.13 5.04
N LEU A 638 12.71 12.41 5.04
CA LEU A 638 13.58 12.13 6.19
C LEU A 638 13.15 12.93 7.43
N ASP A 639 12.68 14.16 7.23
CA ASP A 639 12.19 15.02 8.31
C ASP A 639 10.97 14.40 9.01
N THR A 640 10.00 13.86 8.26
CA THR A 640 8.87 13.12 8.84
C THR A 640 9.35 11.90 9.61
N LYS A 641 10.32 11.15 9.09
CA LYS A 641 10.89 9.98 9.80
C LYS A 641 11.47 10.36 11.17
N ILE A 642 12.31 11.40 11.20
CA ILE A 642 12.92 11.91 12.44
C ILE A 642 11.83 12.44 13.39
N LYS A 643 10.89 13.23 12.88
CA LYS A 643 9.79 13.80 13.67
C LYS A 643 8.96 12.71 14.35
N VAL A 644 8.52 11.69 13.62
CA VAL A 644 7.71 10.59 14.18
C VAL A 644 8.49 9.82 15.24
N LEU A 645 9.77 9.49 14.99
CA LEU A 645 10.61 8.78 15.95
C LEU A 645 10.70 9.49 17.31
N HIS A 646 10.84 10.82 17.30
CA HIS A 646 10.99 11.63 18.52
C HIS A 646 9.67 12.06 19.18
N THR A 647 8.58 12.17 18.41
CA THR A 647 7.29 12.68 18.91
C THR A 647 6.26 11.61 19.22
N THR A 648 6.54 10.33 18.95
CA THR A 648 5.60 9.24 19.27
C THR A 648 5.55 9.00 20.78
N GLU A 649 4.35 9.09 21.34
CA GLU A 649 4.10 8.91 22.77
C GLU A 649 3.80 7.44 23.12
N ARG A 650 3.92 7.11 24.40
CA ARG A 650 3.57 5.78 24.92
C ARG A 650 2.12 5.81 25.40
N ASP A 651 1.38 4.77 25.09
CA ASP A 651 0.05 4.53 25.65
C ASP A 651 0.12 4.17 27.15
N ASP A 652 -1.04 3.98 27.77
CA ASP A 652 -1.18 3.57 29.17
C ASP A 652 -0.53 2.20 29.47
N GLN A 653 -0.30 1.38 28.44
CA GLN A 653 0.36 0.08 28.53
C GLN A 653 1.88 0.16 28.28
N GLY A 654 2.41 1.36 28.03
CA GLY A 654 3.83 1.61 27.78
C GLY A 654 4.28 1.33 26.33
N SER A 655 3.35 1.07 25.40
CA SER A 655 3.62 0.81 23.98
C SER A 655 3.56 2.09 23.15
N LYS A 656 4.45 2.22 22.16
CA LYS A 656 4.45 3.32 21.18
C LYS A 656 3.63 3.01 19.92
N VAL A 657 3.13 1.78 19.80
CA VAL A 657 2.51 1.28 18.56
C VAL A 657 1.18 1.97 18.27
N SER A 658 0.38 2.31 19.29
CA SER A 658 -0.94 2.91 19.10
C SER A 658 -0.86 4.27 18.39
N ASP A 659 -0.09 5.22 18.95
CA ASP A 659 0.11 6.55 18.36
C ASP A 659 0.83 6.47 17.01
N PHE A 660 1.77 5.53 16.83
CA PHE A 660 2.38 5.28 15.52
C PHE A 660 1.36 4.83 14.47
N PHE A 661 0.46 3.90 14.83
CA PHE A 661 -0.55 3.34 13.93
C PHE A 661 -1.54 4.41 13.47
N GLU A 662 -2.00 5.29 14.36
CA GLU A 662 -2.90 6.40 14.02
C GLU A 662 -2.29 7.36 12.99
N ARG A 663 -0.97 7.58 13.05
CA ARG A 663 -0.24 8.45 12.11
C ARG A 663 0.07 7.80 10.77
N THR A 664 -0.16 6.49 10.60
CA THR A 664 0.17 5.78 9.34
C THR A 664 -0.62 6.32 8.15
N GLU A 665 -1.87 6.73 8.36
CA GLU A 665 -2.70 7.29 7.29
C GLU A 665 -2.19 8.64 6.80
N ASP A 666 -1.76 9.50 7.72
CA ASP A 666 -1.16 10.78 7.40
C ASP A 666 0.14 10.61 6.62
N MET A 667 1.00 9.68 7.03
CA MET A 667 2.25 9.36 6.32
C MET A 667 1.98 8.78 4.92
N PHE A 668 0.97 7.94 4.76
CA PHE A 668 0.59 7.42 3.44
C PHE A 668 0.06 8.53 2.52
N ASN A 669 -0.74 9.45 3.06
CA ASN A 669 -1.20 10.64 2.33
C ASN A 669 -0.03 11.56 1.96
N GLU A 670 0.96 11.73 2.83
CA GLU A 670 2.21 12.44 2.52
C GLU A 670 2.94 11.79 1.34
N MET A 671 3.12 10.46 1.33
CA MET A 671 3.77 9.75 0.22
C MET A 671 3.03 9.94 -1.12
N LYS A 672 1.70 9.82 -1.12
CA LYS A 672 0.87 10.09 -2.31
C LYS A 672 1.05 11.52 -2.81
N TRP A 673 1.09 12.47 -1.87
CA TRP A 673 1.30 13.86 -2.19
C TRP A 673 2.71 14.12 -2.75
N GLN A 674 3.75 13.55 -2.17
CA GLN A 674 5.13 13.65 -2.67
C GLN A 674 5.26 13.06 -4.09
N LYS A 675 4.57 11.95 -4.40
CA LYS A 675 4.47 11.41 -5.76
C LYS A 675 3.90 12.44 -6.73
N LYS A 676 2.77 13.07 -6.35
CA LYS A 676 2.12 14.11 -7.16
C LYS A 676 2.96 15.38 -7.29
N LEU A 677 3.66 15.78 -6.23
CA LEU A 677 4.53 16.96 -6.19
C LEU A 677 5.72 16.79 -7.14
N ARG A 678 6.35 15.60 -7.19
CA ARG A 678 7.44 15.30 -8.14
C ARG A 678 6.99 15.34 -9.59
N GLY A 679 5.72 15.08 -9.87
CA GLY A 679 5.12 15.31 -11.20
C GLY A 679 5.06 16.79 -11.62
N GLN A 680 5.31 17.73 -10.69
CA GLN A 680 5.30 19.18 -10.93
C GLN A 680 6.70 19.77 -10.65
N PRO A 681 7.60 19.86 -11.65
CA PRO A 681 9.02 20.12 -11.43
C PRO A 681 9.32 21.49 -10.78
N VAL A 682 8.57 22.54 -11.13
CA VAL A 682 8.75 23.90 -10.56
C VAL A 682 8.37 23.95 -9.08
N LEU A 683 7.23 23.34 -8.72
CA LEU A 683 6.75 23.31 -7.34
C LEU A 683 7.64 22.42 -6.47
N PHE A 684 8.07 21.27 -7.00
CA PHE A 684 9.03 20.40 -6.33
C PHE A 684 10.36 21.10 -6.05
N TRP A 685 10.94 21.79 -7.04
CA TRP A 685 12.18 22.55 -6.84
C TRP A 685 12.05 23.60 -5.73
N MET A 686 10.96 24.38 -5.73
CA MET A 686 10.73 25.39 -4.70
C MET A 686 10.49 24.78 -3.31
N SER A 687 9.79 23.64 -3.25
CA SER A 687 9.50 22.89 -2.02
C SER A 687 10.74 22.21 -1.43
N SER A 688 11.69 21.82 -2.27
CA SER A 688 12.87 21.04 -1.85
C SER A 688 13.85 21.82 -0.96
N TYR A 689 13.83 23.15 -1.05
CA TYR A 689 14.77 24.05 -0.34
C TYR A 689 14.12 24.80 0.82
N MET A 690 13.12 24.22 1.50
CA MET A 690 12.37 24.86 2.59
C MET A 690 13.30 25.47 3.67
N SER A 691 14.28 24.71 4.16
CA SER A 691 15.22 25.17 5.19
C SER A 691 16.13 26.31 4.71
N LEU A 692 16.55 26.29 3.44
CA LEU A 692 17.37 27.33 2.83
C LEU A 692 16.61 28.65 2.78
N TRP A 693 15.37 28.64 2.27
CA TRP A 693 14.52 29.84 2.21
C TRP A 693 14.30 30.44 3.60
N SER A 694 14.02 29.58 4.57
CA SER A 694 13.90 29.98 5.97
C SER A 694 15.18 30.64 6.50
N ASN A 695 16.36 30.06 6.25
CA ASN A 695 17.67 30.61 6.66
C ASN A 695 17.96 31.97 6.03
N ILE A 696 17.67 32.14 4.75
CA ILE A 696 17.86 33.43 4.05
C ILE A 696 16.94 34.49 4.66
N LEU A 697 15.66 34.16 4.88
CA LEU A 697 14.68 35.08 5.47
C LEU A 697 15.10 35.60 6.84
N PHE A 698 15.57 34.71 7.73
CA PHE A 698 16.04 35.11 9.05
C PHE A 698 17.28 36.02 8.98
N ASN A 699 18.25 35.68 8.12
CA ASN A 699 19.42 36.53 7.91
C ASN A 699 19.03 37.91 7.36
N CYS A 700 18.05 37.99 6.45
CA CYS A 700 17.52 39.26 5.96
C CYS A 700 16.81 40.05 7.08
N ALA A 701 16.02 39.39 7.94
CA ALA A 701 15.36 40.05 9.06
C ALA A 701 16.37 40.64 10.06
N VAL A 702 17.42 39.88 10.42
CA VAL A 702 18.50 40.37 11.29
C VAL A 702 19.21 41.56 10.66
N LEU A 703 19.54 41.48 9.37
CA LEU A 703 20.21 42.56 8.63
C LEU A 703 19.36 43.83 8.58
N ILE A 704 18.07 43.73 8.25
CA ILE A 704 17.14 44.87 8.19
C ILE A 704 17.07 45.56 9.54
N ASN A 705 16.90 44.80 10.63
CA ASN A 705 16.84 45.37 11.98
C ASN A 705 18.17 46.00 12.41
N LEU A 706 19.31 45.46 11.98
CA LEU A 706 20.62 46.05 12.21
C LEU A 706 20.76 47.39 11.48
N ILE A 707 20.29 47.50 10.23
CA ILE A 707 20.26 48.77 9.47
C ILE A 707 19.37 49.79 10.17
N VAL A 708 18.17 49.39 10.63
CA VAL A 708 17.26 50.28 11.38
C VAL A 708 17.94 50.76 12.67
N ALA A 709 18.60 49.88 13.42
CA ALA A 709 19.26 50.24 14.67
C ALA A 709 20.41 51.26 14.50
N PHE A 710 21.20 51.16 13.42
CA PHE A 710 22.34 52.07 13.20
C PHE A 710 21.99 53.39 12.53
N PHE A 711 20.95 53.44 11.69
CA PHE A 711 20.67 54.58 10.82
C PHE A 711 19.33 55.28 11.10
N TYR A 712 18.58 54.87 12.13
CA TYR A 712 17.36 55.56 12.56
C TYR A 712 17.67 56.69 13.57
N PRO A 713 17.06 57.89 13.45
CA PRO A 713 16.09 58.30 12.42
C PRO A 713 16.75 58.52 11.05
N PHE A 714 16.06 58.11 9.99
CA PHE A 714 16.58 58.23 8.61
C PHE A 714 16.58 59.69 8.17
N VAL A 715 17.75 60.33 8.22
CA VAL A 715 17.95 61.67 7.67
C VAL A 715 18.25 61.55 6.17
N ASP A 716 17.63 62.38 5.32
CA ASP A 716 17.80 62.35 3.85
C ASP A 716 19.22 62.71 3.37
N SER A 717 20.13 63.06 4.30
CA SER A 717 21.55 63.26 4.00
C SER A 717 22.30 61.93 3.95
N VAL A 718 22.80 61.56 2.76
CA VAL A 718 23.72 60.43 2.60
C VAL A 718 24.96 60.65 3.49
N PRO A 719 25.38 59.67 4.31
CA PRO A 719 26.58 59.82 5.12
C PRO A 719 27.79 60.11 4.22
N LYS A 720 28.49 61.22 4.45
CA LYS A 720 29.68 61.58 3.64
C LYS A 720 30.80 60.58 3.91
N LEU A 721 31.04 59.69 2.95
CA LEU A 721 32.10 58.70 3.01
C LEU A 721 33.42 59.28 2.51
N SER A 722 34.53 59.05 3.23
CA SER A 722 35.86 59.47 2.76
C SER A 722 36.24 58.70 1.47
N SER A 723 37.01 59.34 0.58
CA SER A 723 37.45 58.74 -0.69
C SER A 723 38.20 57.42 -0.50
N HIS A 724 39.02 57.33 0.55
CA HIS A 724 39.73 56.11 0.94
C HIS A 724 38.79 54.98 1.36
N LEU A 725 37.75 55.28 2.13
CA LEU A 725 36.79 54.27 2.61
C LEU A 725 35.86 53.79 1.48
N SER A 726 35.50 54.68 0.55
CA SER A 726 34.79 54.34 -0.69
C SER A 726 35.61 53.40 -1.58
N ALA A 727 36.90 53.70 -1.77
CA ALA A 727 37.80 52.86 -2.57
C ALA A 727 38.00 51.47 -1.93
N LEU A 728 38.14 51.41 -0.61
CA LEU A 728 38.24 50.16 0.15
C LEU A 728 37.02 49.26 -0.07
N ILE A 729 35.80 49.80 0.01
CA ILE A 729 34.56 49.04 -0.22
C ILE A 729 34.52 48.48 -1.65
N TRP A 730 34.94 49.24 -2.66
CA TRP A 730 35.05 48.75 -4.04
C TRP A 730 36.07 47.63 -4.19
N THR A 731 37.25 47.75 -3.58
CA THR A 731 38.28 46.72 -3.60
C THR A 731 37.79 45.44 -2.93
N VAL A 732 37.09 45.54 -1.79
CA VAL A 732 36.52 44.39 -1.08
C VAL A 732 35.38 43.74 -1.89
N MET A 733 34.51 44.53 -2.51
CA MET A 733 33.41 44.02 -3.34
C MET A 733 33.94 43.31 -4.60
N LEU A 734 34.91 43.91 -5.30
CA LEU A 734 35.48 43.32 -6.52
C LEU A 734 36.32 42.06 -6.22
N SER A 735 37.11 42.09 -5.14
CA SER A 735 37.90 40.91 -4.73
C SER A 735 37.01 39.76 -4.26
N SER A 736 35.93 40.05 -3.50
CA SER A 736 34.95 39.02 -3.13
C SER A 736 34.17 38.48 -4.33
N ALA A 737 33.83 39.30 -5.33
CA ALA A 737 33.21 38.83 -6.57
C ALA A 737 34.10 37.87 -7.37
N VAL A 738 35.40 38.18 -7.50
CA VAL A 738 36.38 37.29 -8.14
C VAL A 738 36.52 35.97 -7.38
N ILE A 739 36.54 36.01 -6.05
CA ILE A 739 36.58 34.81 -5.21
C ILE A 739 35.33 33.94 -5.44
N VAL A 740 34.13 34.51 -5.47
CA VAL A 740 32.89 33.73 -5.68
C VAL A 740 32.85 33.05 -7.05
N ILE A 741 33.34 33.73 -8.11
CA ILE A 741 33.36 33.17 -9.48
C ILE A 741 34.41 32.05 -9.61
N THR A 742 35.56 32.19 -8.94
CA THR A 742 36.65 31.21 -9.03
C THR A 742 36.49 30.04 -8.07
N LEU A 743 35.98 30.30 -6.87
CA LEU A 743 35.76 29.35 -5.78
C LEU A 743 34.49 29.77 -5.01
N PRO A 744 33.30 29.20 -5.31
CA PRO A 744 32.05 29.55 -4.65
C PRO A 744 32.04 29.04 -3.19
N ARG A 745 32.77 29.73 -2.32
CA ARG A 745 32.79 29.52 -0.89
C ARG A 745 31.73 30.39 -0.23
N GLU A 746 31.02 29.83 0.75
CA GLU A 746 29.97 30.53 1.50
C GLU A 746 30.44 31.85 2.12
N SER A 747 31.69 31.89 2.62
CA SER A 747 32.29 33.11 3.17
C SER A 747 32.49 34.21 2.12
N GLY A 748 32.81 33.83 0.88
CA GLY A 748 32.93 34.76 -0.25
C GLY A 748 31.59 35.37 -0.63
N ILE A 749 30.54 34.56 -0.70
CA ILE A 749 29.17 35.02 -1.01
C ILE A 749 28.66 35.96 0.08
N ARG A 750 28.83 35.62 1.36
CA ARG A 750 28.45 36.49 2.49
C ARG A 750 29.18 37.83 2.47
N THR A 751 30.47 37.83 2.16
CA THR A 751 31.29 39.05 2.08
C THR A 751 30.88 39.92 0.89
N LEU A 752 30.57 39.32 -0.26
CA LEU A 752 30.06 40.03 -1.44
C LEU A 752 28.71 40.68 -1.16
N VAL A 753 27.76 39.93 -0.57
CA VAL A 753 26.44 40.45 -0.20
C VAL A 753 26.57 41.60 0.80
N ALA A 754 27.35 41.42 1.87
CA ALA A 754 27.55 42.45 2.89
C ALA A 754 28.21 43.73 2.34
N SER A 755 29.25 43.60 1.51
CA SER A 755 29.92 44.76 0.88
C SER A 755 29.02 45.47 -0.14
N THR A 756 28.16 44.73 -0.85
CA THR A 756 27.16 45.28 -1.77
C THR A 756 26.08 46.07 -1.02
N ILE A 757 25.55 45.53 0.07
CA ILE A 757 24.55 46.24 0.91
C ILE A 757 25.16 47.49 1.54
N LEU A 758 26.38 47.38 2.10
CA LEU A 758 27.10 48.51 2.67
C LEU A 758 27.30 49.61 1.62
N ARG A 759 27.62 49.23 0.38
CA ARG A 759 27.75 50.17 -0.73
C ARG A 759 26.42 50.84 -1.07
N LEU A 760 25.32 50.10 -1.15
CA LEU A 760 23.98 50.63 -1.43
C LEU A 760 23.54 51.68 -0.38
N ILE A 761 23.84 51.42 0.90
CA ILE A 761 23.56 52.36 1.99
C ILE A 761 24.28 53.70 1.78
N PHE A 762 25.56 53.68 1.41
CA PHE A 762 26.35 54.90 1.22
C PHE A 762 26.21 55.55 -0.17
N SER A 763 25.63 54.87 -1.16
CA SER A 763 25.40 55.45 -2.50
C SER A 763 24.00 56.01 -2.69
N ILE A 764 22.96 55.27 -2.31
CA ILE A 764 21.55 55.62 -2.52
C ILE A 764 20.90 56.10 -1.22
N GLY A 765 21.48 55.74 -0.06
CA GLY A 765 20.97 56.07 1.26
C GLY A 765 20.37 54.85 1.98
N PRO A 766 20.20 54.93 3.32
CA PRO A 766 19.67 53.83 4.12
C PRO A 766 18.18 53.55 3.84
N LYS A 767 17.36 54.60 3.62
CA LYS A 767 15.90 54.48 3.43
C LYS A 767 15.49 53.74 2.14
N PRO A 768 16.04 54.05 0.95
CA PRO A 768 15.75 53.26 -0.27
C PRO A 768 16.30 51.83 -0.22
N THR A 769 17.47 51.63 0.41
CA THR A 769 18.07 50.30 0.58
C THR A 769 17.17 49.41 1.45
N LEU A 770 16.57 49.98 2.49
CA LEU A 770 15.62 49.29 3.36
C LEU A 770 14.33 48.88 2.61
N TRP A 771 13.81 49.74 1.75
CA TRP A 771 12.65 49.42 0.90
C TRP A 771 12.93 48.26 -0.06
N LEU A 772 14.12 48.25 -0.70
CA LEU A 772 14.53 47.16 -1.59
C LEU A 772 14.66 45.84 -0.82
N LEU A 773 15.34 45.84 0.32
CA LEU A 773 15.49 44.65 1.17
C LEU A 773 14.13 44.17 1.71
N GLY A 774 13.27 45.09 2.14
CA GLY A 774 11.91 44.79 2.58
C GLY A 774 11.08 44.10 1.49
N PHE A 775 11.06 44.66 0.28
CA PHE A 775 10.37 44.03 -0.86
C PHE A 775 10.93 42.65 -1.17
N LEU A 776 12.26 42.50 -1.20
CA LEU A 776 12.91 41.20 -1.39
C LEU A 776 12.50 40.19 -0.31
N THR A 777 12.40 40.60 0.97
CA THR A 777 11.93 39.71 2.04
C THR A 777 10.48 39.26 1.88
N VAL A 778 9.60 40.12 1.38
CA VAL A 778 8.20 39.72 1.07
C VAL A 778 8.18 38.67 -0.03
N VAL A 779 8.93 38.87 -1.11
CA VAL A 779 9.03 37.90 -2.22
C VAL A 779 9.57 36.56 -1.72
N LEU A 780 10.68 36.58 -0.99
CA LEU A 780 11.27 35.36 -0.41
C LEU A 780 10.32 34.67 0.58
N LYS A 781 9.50 35.43 1.32
CA LYS A 781 8.53 34.87 2.26
C LYS A 781 7.36 34.22 1.54
N VAL A 782 6.90 34.78 0.42
CA VAL A 782 5.88 34.14 -0.44
C VAL A 782 6.43 32.84 -1.01
N VAL A 783 7.66 32.82 -1.53
CA VAL A 783 8.34 31.60 -2.02
C VAL A 783 8.41 30.54 -0.92
N HIS A 784 8.83 30.92 0.29
CA HIS A 784 8.87 30.02 1.44
C HIS A 784 7.48 29.52 1.85
N LEU A 785 6.46 30.37 1.82
CA LEU A 785 5.09 29.97 2.14
C LEU A 785 4.55 28.94 1.14
N ILE A 786 4.78 29.16 -0.17
CA ILE A 786 4.39 28.19 -1.20
C ILE A 786 5.21 26.90 -1.06
N SER A 787 6.48 26.98 -0.67
CA SER A 787 7.34 25.83 -0.36
C SER A 787 6.74 24.97 0.78
N ILE A 788 6.28 25.59 1.88
CA ILE A 788 5.64 24.88 3.01
C ILE A 788 4.30 24.27 2.60
N ILE A 789 3.44 25.06 1.94
CA ILE A 789 2.14 24.61 1.43
C ILE A 789 2.32 23.43 0.45
N GLY A 790 3.34 23.54 -0.40
CA GLY A 790 3.76 22.53 -1.35
C GLY A 790 4.28 21.27 -0.68
N ASN A 791 4.99 21.36 0.46
CA ASN A 791 5.51 20.17 1.15
C ASN A 791 4.45 19.47 2.01
N GLN A 792 3.55 20.23 2.65
CA GLN A 792 2.49 19.72 3.53
C GLN A 792 1.23 19.24 2.78
N GLY A 793 1.14 19.48 1.46
CA GLY A 793 0.00 19.09 0.63
C GLY A 793 -1.32 19.79 0.96
N THR A 794 -1.25 20.92 1.64
CA THR A 794 -2.42 21.70 2.07
C THR A 794 -3.24 22.27 0.90
N LEU A 795 -2.69 22.31 -0.32
CA LEU A 795 -3.42 22.69 -1.55
C LEU A 795 -4.63 21.81 -1.85
N THR A 796 -4.65 20.58 -1.33
CA THR A 796 -5.77 19.63 -1.53
C THR A 796 -6.79 19.69 -0.40
N LYS A 797 -6.50 20.40 0.70
CA LYS A 797 -7.34 20.50 1.89
C LYS A 797 -8.30 21.68 1.79
N SER A 798 -9.41 21.62 2.52
CA SER A 798 -10.40 22.71 2.57
C SER A 798 -9.85 23.95 3.29
N LEU A 799 -10.34 25.14 2.94
CA LEU A 799 -9.88 26.41 3.53
C LEU A 799 -10.01 26.45 5.06
N GLU A 800 -11.00 25.78 5.62
CA GLU A 800 -11.20 25.68 7.08
C GLU A 800 -10.04 24.93 7.76
N GLN A 801 -9.58 23.82 7.16
CA GLN A 801 -8.44 23.06 7.66
C GLN A 801 -7.13 23.85 7.55
N ILE A 802 -7.00 24.70 6.54
CA ILE A 802 -5.85 25.58 6.33
C ILE A 802 -5.77 26.65 7.44
N VAL A 803 -6.90 27.29 7.78
CA VAL A 803 -6.95 28.33 8.82
C VAL A 803 -6.75 27.77 10.22
N THR A 804 -7.12 26.50 10.45
CA THR A 804 -6.95 25.83 11.73
C THR A 804 -5.49 25.47 12.05
N ASN A 805 -4.61 25.40 11.02
CA ASN A 805 -3.21 25.03 11.22
C ASN A 805 -2.39 26.21 11.79
N VAL A 806 -1.98 26.06 13.06
CA VAL A 806 -1.21 27.08 13.81
C VAL A 806 0.14 27.41 13.16
N GLU A 807 0.82 26.43 12.54
CA GLU A 807 2.10 26.64 11.87
C GLU A 807 1.96 27.53 10.63
N LEU A 808 0.91 27.28 9.84
CA LEU A 808 0.62 28.11 8.68
C LEU A 808 0.18 29.52 9.09
N LEU A 809 -0.64 29.64 10.14
CA LEU A 809 -1.08 30.91 10.69
C LEU A 809 0.11 31.76 11.18
N TYR A 810 1.11 31.13 11.81
CA TYR A 810 2.37 31.78 12.17
C TYR A 810 3.09 32.37 10.94
N HIS A 811 3.21 31.60 9.86
CA HIS A 811 3.88 32.08 8.64
C HIS A 811 3.09 33.13 7.87
N ILE A 812 1.75 33.08 7.89
CA ILE A 812 0.87 34.14 7.37
C ILE A 812 1.03 35.41 8.20
N SER A 813 1.03 35.31 9.52
CA SER A 813 1.29 36.45 10.42
C SER A 813 2.65 37.08 10.17
N TYR A 814 3.69 36.26 9.95
CA TYR A 814 5.03 36.76 9.60
C TYR A 814 5.01 37.57 8.29
N LEU A 815 4.29 37.08 7.26
CA LEU A 815 4.13 37.81 5.99
C LEU A 815 3.42 39.15 6.20
N ILE A 816 2.39 39.21 7.04
CA ILE A 816 1.68 40.45 7.39
C ILE A 816 2.65 41.47 7.99
N PHE A 817 3.50 41.06 8.95
CA PHE A 817 4.49 41.95 9.55
C PHE A 817 5.57 42.42 8.56
N CYS A 818 5.98 41.59 7.58
CA CYS A 818 6.85 42.03 6.49
C CYS A 818 6.20 43.15 5.66
N VAL A 819 4.91 43.03 5.33
CA VAL A 819 4.18 44.06 4.55
C VAL A 819 3.99 45.34 5.38
N LEU A 820 3.62 45.23 6.66
CA LEU A 820 3.50 46.39 7.56
C LEU A 820 4.82 47.13 7.74
N GLY A 821 5.96 46.42 7.71
CA GLY A 821 7.30 47.01 7.76
C GLY A 821 7.62 47.91 6.57
N ILE A 822 7.06 47.65 5.39
CA ILE A 822 7.20 48.48 4.18
C ILE A 822 6.17 49.60 4.17
N CYS A 823 4.89 49.28 4.40
CA CYS A 823 3.77 50.19 4.18
C CYS A 823 3.54 51.19 5.31
N MET A 824 3.79 50.79 6.57
CA MET A 824 3.46 51.59 7.75
C MET A 824 4.70 52.18 8.40
N HIS A 825 5.55 51.33 9.02
CA HIS A 825 6.75 51.80 9.72
C HIS A 825 7.83 50.71 9.84
N PRO A 826 9.13 51.02 9.70
CA PRO A 826 10.23 50.05 9.82
C PRO A 826 10.31 49.28 11.14
N PHE A 827 9.72 49.79 12.22
CA PHE A 827 9.74 49.10 13.52
C PHE A 827 8.98 47.78 13.54
N PHE A 828 8.06 47.53 12.61
CA PHE A 828 7.39 46.22 12.49
C PHE A 828 8.37 45.09 12.17
N TYR A 829 9.54 45.39 11.57
CA TYR A 829 10.59 44.38 11.36
C TYR A 829 11.16 43.83 12.67
N SER A 830 11.04 44.54 13.80
CA SER A 830 11.54 44.06 15.10
C SER A 830 10.83 42.79 15.57
N VAL A 831 9.53 42.65 15.26
CA VAL A 831 8.74 41.46 15.59
C VAL A 831 9.26 40.22 14.86
N LEU A 832 9.83 40.38 13.67
CA LEU A 832 10.37 39.27 12.89
C LEU A 832 11.59 38.60 13.55
N LEU A 833 12.28 39.29 14.48
CA LEU A 833 13.40 38.71 15.23
C LEU A 833 12.95 37.60 16.19
N PHE A 834 11.69 37.60 16.62
CA PHE A 834 11.14 36.51 17.45
C PHE A 834 11.14 35.15 16.74
N ASP A 835 11.33 35.11 15.42
CA ASP A 835 11.54 33.86 14.69
C ASP A 835 12.73 33.03 15.22
N VAL A 836 13.71 33.66 15.87
CA VAL A 836 14.81 32.95 16.54
C VAL A 836 14.31 31.90 17.55
N VAL A 837 13.19 32.18 18.21
CA VAL A 837 12.57 31.28 19.19
C VAL A 837 12.02 30.02 18.52
N TYR A 838 11.41 30.16 17.34
CA TYR A 838 10.83 29.03 16.61
C TYR A 838 11.92 28.12 16.02
N ARG A 839 13.05 28.71 15.61
CA ARG A 839 14.15 27.99 14.96
C ARG A 839 15.00 27.17 15.91
N GLU A 840 15.20 27.68 17.12
CA GLU A 840 16.16 27.13 18.08
C GLU A 840 15.44 26.38 19.20
N GLU A 841 15.52 25.04 19.19
CA GLU A 841 14.83 24.18 20.16
C GLU A 841 15.23 24.51 21.61
N THR A 842 16.48 24.91 21.83
CA THR A 842 16.98 25.27 23.17
C THR A 842 16.25 26.49 23.73
N LEU A 843 16.02 27.53 22.91
CA LEU A 843 15.25 28.73 23.31
C LEU A 843 13.77 28.41 23.48
N LEU A 844 13.20 27.56 22.63
CA LEU A 844 11.82 27.11 22.78
C LEU A 844 11.61 26.38 24.11
N ASN A 845 12.55 25.53 24.51
CA ASN A 845 12.53 24.84 25.80
C ASN A 845 12.65 25.80 26.98
N VAL A 846 13.43 26.89 26.85
CA VAL A 846 13.48 27.97 27.85
C VAL A 846 12.12 28.65 27.99
N ILE A 847 11.42 28.96 26.91
CA ILE A 847 10.06 29.51 27.00
C ILE A 847 9.08 28.49 27.59
N ARG A 848 9.23 27.21 27.23
CA ARG A 848 8.39 26.12 27.74
C ARG A 848 8.48 25.96 29.25
N SER A 849 9.62 26.28 29.87
CA SER A 849 9.75 26.30 31.33
C SER A 849 8.74 27.24 31.98
N VAL A 850 8.52 28.43 31.40
CA VAL A 850 7.57 29.41 31.90
C VAL A 850 6.13 29.07 31.52
N THR A 851 5.89 28.56 30.30
CA THR A 851 4.53 28.33 29.80
C THR A 851 3.87 27.07 30.36
N ARG A 852 4.64 25.99 30.64
CA ARG A 852 4.09 24.71 31.13
C ARG A 852 3.37 24.85 32.47
N ASN A 853 4.03 25.48 33.45
CA ASN A 853 3.44 25.78 34.76
C ASN A 853 2.99 27.25 34.86
N GLY A 854 2.64 27.88 33.74
CA GLY A 854 2.25 29.29 33.68
C GLY A 854 1.07 29.63 34.59
N ARG A 855 0.13 28.70 34.80
CA ARG A 855 -0.97 28.86 35.76
C ARG A 855 -0.46 29.11 37.18
N SER A 856 0.55 28.37 37.62
CA SER A 856 1.14 28.51 38.97
C SER A 856 1.87 29.85 39.12
N ILE A 857 2.58 30.29 38.06
CA ILE A 857 3.24 31.61 38.03
C ILE A 857 2.21 32.73 38.12
N ILE A 858 1.12 32.66 37.34
CA ILE A 858 0.04 33.65 37.36
C ILE A 858 -0.62 33.69 38.74
N LEU A 859 -0.92 32.54 39.35
CA LEU A 859 -1.50 32.49 40.71
C LEU A 859 -0.55 33.09 41.77
N THR A 860 0.75 32.88 41.63
CA THR A 860 1.75 33.48 42.52
C THR A 860 1.85 35.00 42.33
N ALA A 861 1.77 35.49 41.10
CA ALA A 861 1.71 36.92 40.81
C ALA A 861 0.43 37.57 41.36
N VAL A 862 -0.71 36.87 41.29
CA VAL A 862 -1.97 37.31 41.92
C VAL A 862 -1.82 37.36 43.45
N LEU A 863 -1.17 36.37 44.07
CA LEU A 863 -0.84 36.40 45.50
C LEU A 863 0.05 37.61 45.84
N ALA A 864 1.06 37.90 45.01
CA ALA A 864 1.92 39.08 45.18
C ALA A 864 1.11 40.38 45.14
N LEU A 865 0.17 40.50 44.19
CA LEU A 865 -0.70 41.66 44.05
C LEU A 865 -1.61 41.83 45.28
N ILE A 866 -2.17 40.73 45.80
CA ILE A 866 -3.01 40.74 47.02
C ILE A 866 -2.18 41.20 48.24
N LEU A 867 -0.95 40.70 48.38
CA LEU A 867 -0.08 41.10 49.49
C LEU A 867 0.32 42.58 49.37
N VAL A 868 0.74 43.03 48.18
CA VAL A 868 1.03 44.46 47.92
C VAL A 868 -0.18 45.32 48.26
N TYR A 869 -1.39 44.91 47.84
CA TYR A 869 -2.63 45.60 48.17
C TYR A 869 -2.85 45.75 49.69
N MET A 870 -2.64 44.69 50.46
CA MET A 870 -2.75 44.72 51.93
C MET A 870 -1.72 45.67 52.55
N PHE A 871 -0.47 45.64 52.09
CA PHE A 871 0.57 46.57 52.54
C PHE A 871 0.23 48.02 52.17
N SER A 872 -0.33 48.28 50.98
CA SER A 872 -0.75 49.61 50.58
C SER A 872 -1.91 50.16 51.41
N ILE A 873 -2.84 49.32 51.90
CA ILE A 873 -3.87 49.77 52.86
C ILE A 873 -3.23 50.22 54.17
N ILE A 874 -2.30 49.42 54.71
CA ILE A 874 -1.59 49.75 55.95
C ILE A 874 -0.76 51.03 55.76
N GLY A 875 -0.06 51.15 54.63
CA GLY A 875 0.68 52.35 54.23
C GLY A 875 -0.22 53.58 54.13
N PHE A 876 -1.38 53.47 53.49
CA PHE A 876 -2.34 54.57 53.35
C PHE A 876 -2.98 54.99 54.69
N MET A 877 -3.24 54.04 55.59
CA MET A 877 -3.86 54.36 56.88
C MET A 877 -2.90 54.97 57.89
N PHE A 878 -1.63 54.51 57.92
CA PHE A 878 -0.69 54.87 58.99
C PHE A 878 0.52 55.70 58.53
N PHE A 879 0.92 55.60 57.27
CA PHE A 879 2.18 56.19 56.74
C PHE A 879 1.95 57.04 55.49
N LYS A 880 0.72 57.56 55.30
CA LYS A 880 0.33 58.33 54.10
C LYS A 880 1.33 59.44 53.77
N ASP A 881 1.74 60.21 54.77
CA ASP A 881 2.60 61.39 54.61
C ASP A 881 4.07 61.05 54.34
N ASP A 882 4.48 59.78 54.52
CA ASP A 882 5.86 59.34 54.28
C ASP A 882 6.12 58.93 52.81
N PHE A 883 5.06 58.80 51.98
CA PHE A 883 5.15 58.51 50.55
C PHE A 883 5.55 59.74 49.73
N LEU A 884 6.84 60.08 49.76
CA LEU A 884 7.42 61.21 49.05
C LEU A 884 8.34 60.73 47.92
N VAL A 885 7.88 60.83 46.67
CA VAL A 885 8.65 60.42 45.48
C VAL A 885 9.41 61.62 44.93
N THR A 886 10.69 61.45 44.61
CA THR A 886 11.54 62.50 44.00
C THR A 886 11.08 62.83 42.58
N VAL A 887 10.98 64.13 42.26
CA VAL A 887 10.58 64.65 40.94
C VAL A 887 11.75 65.39 40.30
N ASP A 888 12.01 65.12 39.02
CA ASP A 888 13.06 65.81 38.24
C ASP A 888 12.70 67.28 37.96
N GLU A 889 13.64 68.18 38.23
CA GLU A 889 13.50 69.66 38.18
C GLU A 889 13.12 70.20 36.77
N ASN A 890 13.36 69.43 35.71
CA ASN A 890 13.05 69.78 34.31
C ASN A 890 11.53 69.84 34.01
N LEU A 891 10.70 69.15 34.79
CA LEU A 891 9.24 69.23 34.64
C LEU A 891 8.67 70.44 35.42
N ALA A 892 9.28 70.80 36.56
CA ALA A 892 8.83 71.91 37.39
C ALA A 892 9.13 73.29 36.77
N SER A 893 10.24 73.45 36.06
CA SER A 893 10.58 74.71 35.38
C SER A 893 9.64 75.05 34.22
N SER A 894 9.04 74.04 33.59
CA SER A 894 8.06 74.22 32.52
C SER A 894 6.75 74.85 33.03
N TYR A 895 6.35 74.58 34.28
CA TYR A 895 5.14 75.14 34.90
C TYR A 895 5.33 76.55 35.48
N VAL A 896 6.56 76.98 35.77
CA VAL A 896 6.83 78.29 36.39
C VAL A 896 7.05 79.39 35.33
N THR A 897 7.32 79.04 34.07
CA THR A 897 7.71 80.02 33.03
C THR A 897 6.54 80.57 32.18
N GLU A 898 5.28 80.19 32.45
CA GLU A 898 4.11 80.74 31.73
C GLU A 898 3.46 81.98 32.39
N ASN A 899 3.96 82.46 33.53
CA ASN A 899 3.38 83.60 34.27
C ASN A 899 4.28 84.85 34.36
N VAL A 900 4.96 85.21 33.28
CA VAL A 900 5.51 86.57 33.15
C VAL A 900 5.20 87.13 31.75
N ASP A 901 4.18 87.96 31.70
CA ASP A 901 3.96 88.95 30.66
C ASP A 901 5.26 89.73 30.36
N THR A 902 5.69 89.75 29.10
CA THR A 902 6.25 90.98 28.52
C THR A 902 6.26 90.93 26.99
N CYS A 903 5.24 91.55 26.40
CA CYS A 903 5.38 92.15 25.07
C CYS A 903 6.21 93.43 25.25
N ASN A 904 7.41 93.49 24.67
CA ASN A 904 8.11 94.75 24.40
C ASN A 904 8.66 94.74 22.98
N ALA A 905 8.31 95.82 22.27
CA ALA A 905 8.52 96.06 20.86
C ALA A 905 9.99 96.11 20.44
N VAL A 906 10.31 95.64 19.23
CA VAL A 906 10.63 96.45 18.04
C VAL A 906 10.99 95.51 16.87
N ASP A 907 10.44 95.82 15.71
CA ASP A 907 10.68 95.32 14.35
C ASP A 907 9.87 94.13 13.80
N ASN A 908 9.12 94.48 12.75
CA ASN A 908 8.19 93.72 11.93
C ASN A 908 8.89 92.70 11.03
N GLU A 909 8.38 91.47 10.98
CA GLU A 909 7.75 90.91 9.76
C GLU A 909 7.08 89.54 10.04
N ARG A 910 5.74 89.53 9.88
CA ARG A 910 4.83 88.41 9.53
C ARG A 910 4.98 87.05 10.22
N CYS A 911 4.03 86.75 11.12
CA CYS A 911 3.46 85.40 11.26
C CYS A 911 1.93 85.51 11.31
N GLU A 912 1.27 85.01 10.27
CA GLU A 912 -0.18 84.97 10.12
C GLU A 912 -0.65 83.51 10.23
N ALA A 913 -1.62 83.30 11.11
CA ALA A 913 -2.61 82.22 11.17
C ALA A 913 -2.16 80.74 11.30
N THR A 914 -2.41 80.18 12.50
CA THR A 914 -3.34 79.04 12.63
C THR A 914 -3.94 79.01 14.05
N GLU A 915 -4.79 79.99 14.34
CA GLU A 915 -5.85 79.83 15.34
C GLU A 915 -6.79 78.72 14.86
N THR A 916 -6.82 77.55 15.51
CA THR A 916 -8.04 76.70 15.62
C THR A 916 -7.91 75.47 16.54
N VAL A 917 -6.83 75.30 17.32
CA VAL A 917 -6.75 74.17 18.28
C VAL A 917 -6.62 74.62 19.75
N SER A 918 -6.09 75.82 20.02
CA SER A 918 -5.88 76.29 21.41
C SER A 918 -7.14 76.77 22.13
N ARG A 919 -8.32 76.79 21.50
CA ARG A 919 -9.57 77.19 22.16
C ARG A 919 -10.34 76.02 22.77
N TYR A 920 -10.00 74.77 22.43
CA TYR A 920 -10.65 73.58 23.02
C TYR A 920 -9.90 72.97 24.20
N ILE A 921 -8.62 73.32 24.41
CA ILE A 921 -7.84 72.90 25.59
C ILE A 921 -8.07 73.84 26.78
N HIS A 922 -8.54 75.07 26.54
CA HIS A 922 -8.60 76.12 27.57
C HIS A 922 -9.85 76.08 28.47
N GLU A 923 -10.83 75.20 28.21
CA GLU A 923 -12.06 75.09 29.04
C GLU A 923 -12.20 73.75 29.80
N ALA A 924 -11.23 72.83 29.71
CA ALA A 924 -11.31 71.52 30.36
C ALA A 924 -10.30 71.28 31.51
N HIS A 925 -9.40 72.23 31.80
CA HIS A 925 -8.32 72.02 32.78
C HIS A 925 -8.34 72.98 33.99
N GLU A 926 -9.48 73.60 34.29
CA GLU A 926 -9.60 74.57 35.39
C GLU A 926 -10.18 73.97 36.71
N LYS A 927 -10.24 72.65 36.86
CA LYS A 927 -10.58 72.00 38.14
C LYS A 927 -9.90 70.63 38.27
N ASP A 928 -8.65 70.60 38.73
CA ASP A 928 -8.27 69.84 39.94
C ASP A 928 -6.76 69.94 40.23
N THR A 929 -6.47 70.39 41.45
CA THR A 929 -5.28 70.12 42.29
C THR A 929 -3.88 70.43 41.74
N LEU A 930 -3.36 71.58 42.20
CA LEU A 930 -1.96 71.83 42.50
C LEU A 930 -1.42 70.70 43.41
N ALA A 931 -0.58 69.80 42.89
CA ALA A 931 0.14 68.85 43.74
C ALA A 931 1.15 69.62 44.61
N GLU A 932 1.07 69.47 45.94
CA GLU A 932 2.04 70.06 46.88
C GLU A 932 3.42 69.43 46.65
N VAL A 933 4.27 70.10 45.87
CA VAL A 933 5.68 69.75 45.71
C VAL A 933 6.44 70.25 46.95
N ILE A 934 7.01 69.33 47.72
CA ILE A 934 7.72 69.59 48.97
C ILE A 934 9.22 69.52 48.71
N ASN A 935 9.94 70.61 48.97
CA ASN A 935 11.41 70.63 48.90
C ASN A 935 11.99 70.12 50.22
N VAL A 936 12.58 68.92 50.20
CA VAL A 936 13.22 68.30 51.36
C VAL A 936 14.68 68.06 51.04
N GLY A 937 15.57 68.87 51.61
CA GLY A 937 17.03 68.67 51.50
C GLY A 937 17.63 69.00 50.13
N GLY A 938 16.99 69.84 49.31
CA GLY A 938 17.47 70.22 47.98
C GLY A 938 16.89 69.40 46.83
N GLU A 939 16.08 68.37 47.12
CA GLU A 939 15.34 67.59 46.13
C GLU A 939 13.84 67.92 46.22
N LEU A 940 13.20 68.14 45.07
CA LEU A 940 11.75 68.30 44.96
C LEU A 940 11.09 66.92 45.10
N LYS A 941 10.19 66.76 46.06
CA LYS A 941 9.44 65.52 46.30
C LYS A 941 7.94 65.76 46.26
N GLU A 942 7.18 64.83 45.67
CA GLU A 942 5.72 64.87 45.57
C GLU A 942 5.08 63.75 46.40
N ARG A 943 3.89 64.00 46.95
CA ARG A 943 3.11 63.02 47.69
C ARG A 943 2.46 62.00 46.74
N ALA A 944 2.81 60.73 46.89
CA ALA A 944 2.39 59.66 45.97
C ALA A 944 1.36 58.67 46.56
N CYS A 945 0.71 59.02 47.67
CA CYS A 945 -0.27 58.19 48.39
C CYS A 945 -1.51 58.99 48.83
N ASP A 946 -1.98 59.97 48.04
CA ASP A 946 -3.15 60.77 48.40
C ASP A 946 -4.49 60.05 48.24
N SER A 947 -4.56 59.10 47.30
CA SER A 947 -5.63 58.12 47.18
C SER A 947 -5.10 56.70 47.37
N LEU A 948 -5.97 55.78 47.78
CA LEU A 948 -5.58 54.37 47.95
C LEU A 948 -5.07 53.77 46.63
N VAL A 949 -5.67 54.15 45.49
CA VAL A 949 -5.23 53.68 44.16
C VAL A 949 -3.81 54.16 43.85
N MET A 950 -3.51 55.45 44.09
CA MET A 950 -2.14 55.95 43.95
C MET A 950 -1.18 55.21 44.88
N CYS A 951 -1.58 54.96 46.13
CA CYS A 951 -0.74 54.25 47.08
C CYS A 951 -0.44 52.79 46.64
N ILE A 952 -1.42 52.09 46.08
CA ILE A 952 -1.24 50.74 45.51
C ILE A 952 -0.30 50.79 44.32
N VAL A 953 -0.50 51.74 43.38
CA VAL A 953 0.35 51.86 42.19
C VAL A 953 1.78 52.22 42.57
N THR A 954 1.98 53.14 43.52
CA THR A 954 3.29 53.53 44.05
C THR A 954 3.95 52.36 44.77
N THR A 955 3.23 51.62 45.62
CA THR A 955 3.77 50.45 46.32
C THR A 955 4.12 49.33 45.35
N LEU A 956 3.30 49.08 44.33
CA LEU A 956 3.52 48.06 43.32
C LEU A 956 4.72 48.39 42.43
N ASN A 957 4.74 49.57 41.84
CA ASN A 957 5.77 49.96 40.88
C ASN A 957 7.11 50.19 41.58
N GLN A 958 7.10 50.94 42.67
CA GLN A 958 8.31 51.42 43.30
C GLN A 958 8.73 50.57 44.50
N GLY A 959 7.80 49.86 45.15
CA GLY A 959 8.14 48.88 46.18
C GLY A 959 8.68 47.56 45.63
N LEU A 960 8.17 47.05 44.49
CA LEU A 960 8.67 45.81 43.90
C LEU A 960 9.92 45.99 43.02
N ARG A 961 10.05 47.13 42.32
CA ARG A 961 11.16 47.38 41.38
C ARG A 961 12.46 47.74 42.08
N ASN A 962 12.39 48.38 43.25
CA ASN A 962 13.57 48.71 44.03
C ASN A 962 13.97 47.52 44.89
N GLY A 963 15.24 47.10 44.77
CA GLY A 963 15.75 45.88 45.38
C GLY A 963 15.71 45.84 46.90
N GLY A 964 15.60 46.98 47.60
CA GLY A 964 15.47 47.08 49.06
C GLY A 964 14.03 47.14 49.58
N GLY A 965 13.03 47.07 48.71
CA GLY A 965 11.61 47.16 49.05
C GLY A 965 11.08 48.59 49.14
N ILE A 966 9.91 48.76 49.75
CA ILE A 966 9.22 50.07 49.82
C ILE A 966 9.92 51.10 50.72
N GLY A 967 10.76 50.64 51.66
CA GLY A 967 11.48 51.49 52.60
C GLY A 967 12.48 52.44 51.93
N ASP A 968 12.98 52.10 50.75
CA ASP A 968 13.91 52.95 49.98
C ASP A 968 13.24 54.21 49.41
N ILE A 969 11.90 54.21 49.27
CA ILE A 969 11.15 55.34 48.71
C ILE A 969 10.47 56.21 49.74
N LEU A 970 10.12 55.59 50.85
CA LEU A 970 9.51 56.30 51.94
C LEU A 970 10.56 57.18 52.62
N ARG A 971 10.12 58.32 53.15
CA ARG A 971 10.99 59.22 53.91
C ARG A 971 11.68 58.45 55.05
N ALA A 972 13.00 58.63 55.18
CA ALA A 972 13.75 58.07 56.29
C ALA A 972 13.23 58.63 57.64
N PRO A 973 12.70 57.79 58.55
CA PRO A 973 12.13 58.27 59.81
C PRO A 973 13.24 58.65 60.80
N SER A 974 13.03 59.70 61.60
CA SER A 974 13.93 60.05 62.71
C SER A 974 13.73 59.11 63.90
N SER A 975 14.80 58.79 64.65
CA SER A 975 14.75 57.93 65.84
C SER A 975 13.91 58.49 67.01
N THR A 976 13.47 59.74 66.89
CA THR A 976 12.64 60.46 67.87
C THR A 976 11.14 60.42 67.55
N GLU A 977 10.75 59.90 66.38
CA GLU A 977 9.34 59.82 65.96
C GLU A 977 8.61 58.64 66.64
N PRO A 978 7.35 58.82 67.11
CA PRO A 978 6.63 57.80 67.86
C PRO A 978 6.34 56.51 67.06
N LEU A 979 6.29 56.62 65.73
CA LEU A 979 6.02 55.51 64.81
C LEU A 979 7.29 54.89 64.22
N PHE A 980 8.49 55.27 64.67
CA PHE A 980 9.77 54.77 64.13
C PHE A 980 9.85 53.22 64.13
N VAL A 981 9.52 52.58 65.26
CA VAL A 981 9.58 51.11 65.38
C VAL A 981 8.55 50.44 64.48
N ALA A 982 7.32 50.98 64.40
CA ALA A 982 6.26 50.44 63.53
C ALA A 982 6.64 50.58 62.05
N ARG A 983 7.29 51.70 61.67
CA ARG A 983 7.80 51.97 60.32
C ARG A 983 8.89 50.97 59.91
N VAL A 984 9.87 50.71 60.79
CA VAL A 984 10.93 49.71 60.55
C VAL A 984 10.34 48.30 60.39
N VAL A 985 9.38 47.92 61.25
CA VAL A 985 8.71 46.60 61.14
C VAL A 985 7.94 46.48 59.82
N TYR A 986 7.25 47.53 59.40
CA TYR A 986 6.55 47.56 58.11
C TYR A 986 7.51 47.35 56.92
N ASP A 987 8.65 48.03 56.92
CA ASP A 987 9.67 47.89 55.86
C ASP A 987 10.28 46.49 55.82
N LEU A 988 10.64 45.94 56.98
CA LEU A 988 11.19 44.59 57.08
C LEU A 988 10.16 43.53 56.66
N LEU A 989 8.90 43.65 57.08
CA LEU A 989 7.86 42.71 56.68
C LEU A 989 7.60 42.76 55.17
N PHE A 990 7.55 43.96 54.58
CA PHE A 990 7.41 44.11 53.14
C PHE A 990 8.59 43.47 52.41
N PHE A 991 9.82 43.73 52.85
CA PHE A 991 11.03 43.18 52.25
C PHE A 991 11.08 41.64 52.35
N PHE A 992 10.86 41.06 53.53
CA PHE A 992 10.92 39.60 53.69
C PHE A 992 9.77 38.87 53.01
N ILE A 993 8.53 39.36 53.15
CA ILE A 993 7.36 38.66 52.63
C ILE A 993 7.24 38.85 51.12
N VAL A 994 7.34 40.08 50.63
CA VAL A 994 7.03 40.38 49.22
C VAL A 994 8.26 40.19 48.33
N ILE A 995 9.43 40.70 48.73
CA ILE A 995 10.65 40.61 47.91
C ILE A 995 11.32 39.24 48.08
N ILE A 996 11.64 38.84 49.31
CA ILE A 996 12.40 37.60 49.53
C ILE A 996 11.56 36.34 49.32
N ILE A 997 10.33 36.27 49.84
CA ILE A 997 9.51 35.05 49.71
C ILE A 997 8.80 35.01 48.36
N VAL A 998 7.92 35.98 48.07
CA VAL A 998 7.00 35.87 46.92
C VAL A 998 7.73 35.97 45.57
N LEU A 999 8.67 36.90 45.41
CA LEU A 999 9.41 37.05 44.15
C LEU A 999 10.31 35.83 43.87
N ASN A 1000 10.99 35.29 44.90
CA ASN A 1000 11.79 34.08 44.76
C ASN A 1000 10.94 32.80 44.61
N LEU A 1001 9.68 32.79 45.05
CA LEU A 1001 8.76 31.68 44.77
C LEU A 1001 8.49 31.57 43.27
N ILE A 1002 8.31 32.70 42.57
CA ILE A 1002 8.15 32.72 41.11
C ILE A 1002 9.39 32.11 40.43
N PHE A 1003 10.60 32.53 40.83
CA PHE A 1003 11.84 31.94 40.31
C PHE A 1003 11.98 30.46 40.67
N GLY A 1004 11.55 30.05 41.87
CA GLY A 1004 11.56 28.67 42.32
C GLY A 1004 10.70 27.76 41.44
N VAL A 1005 9.48 28.18 41.11
CA VAL A 1005 8.60 27.44 40.18
C VAL A 1005 9.24 27.29 38.80
N ILE A 1006 9.94 28.33 38.30
CA ILE A 1006 10.64 28.27 37.02
C ILE A 1006 11.81 27.28 37.07
N ILE A 1007 12.63 27.28 38.14
CA ILE A 1007 13.75 26.34 38.26
C ILE A 1007 13.26 24.89 38.34
N ASP A 1008 12.17 24.64 39.07
CA ASP A 1008 11.54 23.32 39.16
C ASP A 1008 11.06 22.82 37.79
N THR A 1009 10.41 23.69 37.01
CA THR A 1009 9.99 23.35 35.63
C THR A 1009 11.16 23.01 34.70
N PHE A 1010 12.32 23.64 34.89
CA PHE A 1010 13.52 23.32 34.13
C PHE A 1010 14.06 21.93 34.49
N ALA A 1011 14.04 21.57 35.77
CA ALA A 1011 14.44 20.24 36.23
C ALA A 1011 13.51 19.17 35.66
N ASP A 1012 12.19 19.41 35.67
CA ASP A 1012 11.19 18.51 35.09
C ASP A 1012 11.39 18.31 33.58
N LEU A 1013 11.51 19.38 32.81
CA LEU A 1013 11.71 19.32 31.36
C LEU A 1013 13.00 18.58 31.00
N ARG A 1014 14.07 18.80 31.76
CA ARG A 1014 15.34 18.10 31.56
C ARG A 1014 15.21 16.61 31.88
N SER A 1015 14.58 16.28 33.01
CA SER A 1015 14.34 14.90 33.43
C SER A 1015 13.51 14.14 32.39
N GLU A 1016 12.44 14.75 31.89
CA GLU A 1016 11.59 14.17 30.86
C GLU A 1016 12.34 13.95 29.54
N LYS A 1017 13.13 14.95 29.09
CA LYS A 1017 13.94 14.80 27.87
C LYS A 1017 14.96 13.69 28.02
N GLN A 1018 15.66 13.63 29.16
CA GLN A 1018 16.64 12.57 29.44
C GLN A 1018 15.99 11.19 29.49
N GLN A 1019 14.81 11.06 30.10
CA GLN A 1019 14.06 9.81 30.15
C GLN A 1019 13.60 9.38 28.74
N LYS A 1020 13.10 10.30 27.93
CA LYS A 1020 12.72 10.04 26.53
C LYS A 1020 13.92 9.55 25.69
N GLU A 1021 15.08 10.20 25.82
CA GLU A 1021 16.30 9.77 25.14
C GLU A 1021 16.81 8.41 25.61
N LEU A 1022 16.75 8.14 26.92
CA LEU A 1022 17.14 6.84 27.49
C LEU A 1022 16.26 5.72 26.94
N ILE A 1023 14.94 5.94 26.91
CA ILE A 1023 13.95 5.03 26.34
C ILE A 1023 14.23 4.75 24.85
N LEU A 1024 14.47 5.79 24.06
CA LEU A 1024 14.73 5.65 22.62
C LEU A 1024 15.99 4.85 22.31
N LYS A 1025 17.02 4.94 23.17
CA LYS A 1025 18.29 4.22 23.01
C LYS A 1025 18.25 2.79 23.54
N ASN A 1026 17.47 2.53 24.59
CA ASN A 1026 17.53 1.27 25.33
C ASN A 1026 16.28 0.40 25.22
N THR A 1027 15.20 0.88 24.61
CA THR A 1027 13.96 0.09 24.44
C THR A 1027 13.59 0.01 22.96
N CYS A 1028 13.28 -1.18 22.46
CA CYS A 1028 12.80 -1.38 21.10
C CYS A 1028 11.45 -0.65 20.90
N PHE A 1029 11.28 0.01 19.75
CA PHE A 1029 10.08 0.81 19.45
C PHE A 1029 8.82 -0.04 19.31
N ILE A 1030 8.95 -1.26 18.75
CA ILE A 1030 7.82 -2.13 18.43
C ILE A 1030 7.49 -3.06 19.60
N CYS A 1031 8.41 -3.97 19.97
CA CYS A 1031 8.12 -4.96 21.00
C CYS A 1031 8.25 -4.45 22.44
N GLY A 1032 8.88 -3.30 22.67
CA GLY A 1032 9.08 -2.75 24.02
C GLY A 1032 10.12 -3.50 24.86
N LEU A 1033 10.89 -4.43 24.29
CA LEU A 1033 11.99 -5.09 24.98
C LEU A 1033 13.16 -4.15 25.22
N ASN A 1034 13.85 -4.35 26.36
CA ASN A 1034 15.02 -3.57 26.70
C ASN A 1034 16.28 -4.15 26.06
N ARG A 1035 17.27 -3.29 25.80
CA ARG A 1035 18.59 -3.63 25.26
C ARG A 1035 19.25 -4.78 26.02
N SER A 1036 19.10 -4.81 27.34
CA SER A 1036 19.65 -5.86 28.20
C SER A 1036 19.09 -7.26 27.93
N SER A 1037 17.93 -7.38 27.28
CA SER A 1037 17.34 -8.69 26.92
C SER A 1037 18.11 -9.40 25.80
N PHE A 1038 18.95 -8.67 25.06
CA PHE A 1038 19.76 -9.16 23.95
C PHE A 1038 21.23 -9.35 24.32
N ASP A 1039 21.61 -9.05 25.56
CA ASP A 1039 22.96 -9.28 26.05
C ASP A 1039 23.25 -10.79 26.07
N ASN A 1040 24.40 -11.22 25.52
CA ASN A 1040 24.81 -12.62 25.35
C ASN A 1040 23.91 -13.46 24.40
N LYS A 1041 23.09 -12.84 23.55
CA LYS A 1041 22.36 -13.51 22.47
C LYS A 1041 23.10 -13.40 21.13
N THR A 1042 22.73 -14.24 20.17
CA THR A 1042 23.34 -14.25 18.82
C THR A 1042 23.03 -12.97 18.03
N VAL A 1043 21.85 -12.39 18.26
CA VAL A 1043 21.39 -11.15 17.63
C VAL A 1043 21.60 -9.98 18.59
N SER A 1044 22.26 -8.93 18.10
CA SER A 1044 22.47 -7.70 18.87
C SER A 1044 21.21 -6.81 18.89
N PHE A 1045 21.10 -5.92 19.88
CA PHE A 1045 19.97 -4.97 19.94
C PHE A 1045 19.90 -4.06 18.71
N GLU A 1046 21.04 -3.61 18.18
CA GLU A 1046 21.10 -2.80 16.96
C GLU A 1046 20.58 -3.57 15.74
N GLU A 1047 20.96 -4.84 15.62
CA GLU A 1047 20.50 -5.71 14.53
C GLU A 1047 19.01 -6.00 14.65
N HIS A 1048 18.52 -6.27 15.87
CA HIS A 1048 17.10 -6.43 16.17
C HIS A 1048 16.28 -5.20 15.73
N VAL A 1049 16.66 -3.99 16.15
CA VAL A 1049 15.91 -2.76 15.80
C VAL A 1049 16.01 -2.40 14.30
N LYS A 1050 17.13 -2.72 13.65
CA LYS A 1050 17.35 -2.36 12.24
C LYS A 1050 16.73 -3.35 11.25
N HIS A 1051 16.78 -4.64 11.57
CA HIS A 1051 16.40 -5.72 10.65
C HIS A 1051 15.14 -6.47 11.08
N GLU A 1052 14.96 -6.83 12.36
CA GLU A 1052 13.79 -7.59 12.81
C GLU A 1052 12.59 -6.67 13.09
N HIS A 1053 12.77 -5.69 13.98
CA HIS A 1053 11.73 -4.80 14.51
C HIS A 1053 11.94 -3.35 14.06
N ASN A 1054 12.17 -3.15 12.77
CA ASN A 1054 12.26 -1.82 12.17
C ASN A 1054 10.87 -1.21 11.99
N MET A 1055 10.58 -0.10 12.69
CA MET A 1055 9.26 0.53 12.64
C MET A 1055 8.81 0.92 11.21
N TRP A 1056 9.75 1.27 10.33
CA TRP A 1056 9.43 1.67 8.97
C TRP A 1056 9.00 0.48 8.13
N HIS A 1057 9.53 -0.72 8.39
CA HIS A 1057 9.07 -1.92 7.71
C HIS A 1057 7.60 -2.22 8.03
N TYR A 1058 7.14 -1.98 9.27
CA TYR A 1058 5.72 -2.11 9.59
C TYR A 1058 4.85 -1.08 8.84
N LEU A 1059 5.30 0.17 8.70
CA LEU A 1059 4.62 1.15 7.85
C LEU A 1059 4.56 0.69 6.40
N TYR A 1060 5.67 0.19 5.85
CA TYR A 1060 5.75 -0.29 4.48
C TYR A 1060 4.83 -1.48 4.22
N PHE A 1061 4.70 -2.38 5.19
CA PHE A 1061 3.76 -3.49 5.11
C PHE A 1061 2.30 -3.03 5.15
N ILE A 1062 1.95 -2.07 6.02
CA ILE A 1062 0.60 -1.49 6.06
C ILE A 1062 0.27 -0.81 4.73
N VAL A 1063 1.24 -0.11 4.12
CA VAL A 1063 1.08 0.52 2.80
C VAL A 1063 0.94 -0.53 1.70
N LEU A 1064 1.74 -1.60 1.72
CA LEU A 1064 1.65 -2.71 0.77
C LEU A 1064 0.23 -3.28 0.73
N VAL A 1065 -0.30 -3.65 1.90
CA VAL A 1065 -1.63 -4.25 2.04
C VAL A 1065 -2.76 -3.26 1.67
N LYS A 1066 -2.51 -1.94 1.72
CA LYS A 1066 -3.46 -0.92 1.23
C LYS A 1066 -3.43 -0.72 -0.29
N VAL A 1067 -2.34 -1.06 -0.97
CA VAL A 1067 -2.16 -0.81 -2.41
C VAL A 1067 -2.36 -2.07 -3.25
N LYS A 1068 -1.97 -3.24 -2.73
CA LYS A 1068 -2.07 -4.54 -3.39
C LYS A 1068 -3.54 -5.02 -3.46
N ASP A 1069 -3.90 -5.75 -4.53
CA ASP A 1069 -5.24 -6.30 -4.67
C ASP A 1069 -5.50 -7.39 -3.61
N PRO A 1070 -6.65 -7.38 -2.90
CA PRO A 1070 -6.99 -8.42 -1.94
C PRO A 1070 -6.97 -9.86 -2.45
N THR A 1071 -7.21 -10.10 -3.74
CA THR A 1071 -7.16 -11.47 -4.30
C THR A 1071 -5.74 -12.02 -4.37
N GLU A 1072 -4.72 -11.17 -4.33
CA GLU A 1072 -3.32 -11.58 -4.37
C GLU A 1072 -2.66 -11.63 -2.99
N PHE A 1073 -3.42 -11.36 -1.91
CA PHE A 1073 -2.88 -11.37 -0.56
C PHE A 1073 -2.40 -12.77 -0.18
N THR A 1074 -1.19 -12.84 0.37
CA THR A 1074 -0.72 -14.03 1.07
C THR A 1074 -1.54 -14.26 2.34
N GLY A 1075 -1.40 -15.42 2.98
CA GLY A 1075 -2.14 -15.77 4.20
C GLY A 1075 -1.96 -14.76 5.33
N PRO A 1076 -0.71 -14.41 5.69
CA PRO A 1076 -0.41 -13.38 6.68
C PRO A 1076 -0.86 -11.98 6.26
N GLU A 1077 -0.74 -11.61 4.97
CA GLU A 1077 -1.22 -10.31 4.46
C GLU A 1077 -2.72 -10.16 4.64
N SER A 1078 -3.50 -11.19 4.29
CA SER A 1078 -4.96 -11.21 4.46
C SER A 1078 -5.37 -11.09 5.93
N TYR A 1079 -4.66 -11.79 6.83
CA TYR A 1079 -4.87 -11.68 8.27
C TYR A 1079 -4.59 -10.27 8.80
N VAL A 1080 -3.45 -9.66 8.43
CA VAL A 1080 -3.10 -8.31 8.88
C VAL A 1080 -4.06 -7.28 8.27
N TYR A 1081 -4.50 -7.45 7.02
CA TYR A 1081 -5.51 -6.60 6.41
C TYR A 1081 -6.80 -6.55 7.24
N ALA A 1082 -7.31 -7.72 7.66
CA ALA A 1082 -8.49 -7.82 8.51
C ALA A 1082 -8.27 -7.10 9.86
N MET A 1083 -7.11 -7.32 10.50
CA MET A 1083 -6.78 -6.65 11.77
C MET A 1083 -6.67 -5.12 11.65
N VAL A 1084 -6.05 -4.62 10.56
CA VAL A 1084 -5.93 -3.19 10.27
C VAL A 1084 -7.31 -2.58 10.02
N LYS A 1085 -8.19 -3.28 9.29
CA LYS A 1085 -9.57 -2.86 9.02
C LYS A 1085 -10.40 -2.76 10.30
N ASP A 1086 -10.22 -3.72 11.21
CA ASP A 1086 -10.89 -3.75 12.52
C ASP A 1086 -10.22 -2.85 13.57
N ARG A 1087 -9.13 -2.15 13.21
CA ARG A 1087 -8.29 -1.35 14.12
C ARG A 1087 -7.78 -2.12 15.33
N ASN A 1088 -7.55 -3.43 15.18
CA ASN A 1088 -6.95 -4.27 16.20
C ASN A 1088 -5.41 -4.29 16.06
N LEU A 1089 -4.69 -4.00 17.15
CA LEU A 1089 -3.22 -3.92 17.22
C LEU A 1089 -2.56 -5.19 17.79
N ASP A 1090 -3.32 -6.25 18.05
CA ASP A 1090 -2.82 -7.49 18.67
C ASP A 1090 -1.84 -8.27 17.78
N TRP A 1091 -1.81 -7.97 16.47
CA TRP A 1091 -0.88 -8.58 15.52
C TRP A 1091 0.56 -8.07 15.67
N PHE A 1092 0.78 -6.95 16.38
CA PHE A 1092 2.14 -6.49 16.70
C PHE A 1092 2.76 -7.35 17.82
N PRO A 1093 4.06 -7.67 17.75
CA PRO A 1093 4.74 -8.36 18.85
C PRO A 1093 4.81 -7.44 20.08
N ARG A 1094 4.47 -7.98 21.26
CA ARG A 1094 4.53 -7.28 22.54
C ARG A 1094 5.37 -8.08 23.53
N LEU A 1095 6.47 -7.50 24.01
CA LEU A 1095 7.42 -8.09 24.96
C LEU A 1095 7.97 -9.46 24.54
N ARG A 1096 8.08 -9.71 23.23
CA ARG A 1096 8.60 -10.96 22.65
C ARG A 1096 9.21 -10.72 21.27
N ALA A 1097 10.12 -11.60 20.87
CA ALA A 1097 10.77 -11.62 19.57
C ALA A 1097 11.19 -13.06 19.22
N LYS A 1098 11.24 -13.43 17.93
CA LYS A 1098 11.60 -14.79 17.51
C LYS A 1098 13.04 -15.15 17.89
N SER A 1099 13.95 -14.19 17.83
CA SER A 1099 15.36 -14.33 18.22
C SER A 1099 15.57 -14.67 19.70
N LEU A 1100 14.59 -14.40 20.56
CA LEU A 1100 14.61 -14.76 21.99
C LEU A 1100 13.85 -16.05 22.31
N ALA A 1101 12.91 -16.47 21.45
CA ALA A 1101 12.07 -17.64 21.65
C ALA A 1101 12.83 -18.99 21.52
N ALA A 1102 14.05 -18.99 20.95
CA ALA A 1102 14.88 -20.19 20.84
C ALA A 1102 15.32 -20.79 22.20
N ASP A 1103 15.14 -20.08 23.32
CA ASP A 1103 15.42 -20.57 24.67
C ASP A 1103 14.25 -21.38 25.30
N GLU A 1104 13.07 -21.47 24.66
CA GLU A 1104 11.93 -22.23 25.21
C GLU A 1104 12.21 -23.74 25.32
N GLY A 1105 13.25 -24.26 24.63
CA GLY A 1105 13.68 -25.65 24.74
C GLY A 1105 14.12 -26.08 26.14
N GLU A 1106 14.58 -25.15 26.99
CA GLU A 1106 14.85 -25.47 28.40
C GLU A 1106 13.57 -25.58 29.24
N GLY A 1107 12.55 -24.76 28.93
CA GLY A 1107 11.23 -24.79 29.59
C GLY A 1107 10.47 -26.08 29.25
N GLU A 1108 10.46 -26.46 27.97
CA GLU A 1108 9.83 -27.70 27.52
C GLU A 1108 10.49 -28.94 28.12
N GLN A 1109 11.82 -28.97 28.31
CA GLN A 1109 12.47 -30.08 29.01
C GLN A 1109 12.06 -30.18 30.48
N VAL A 1110 11.81 -29.05 31.15
CA VAL A 1110 11.35 -29.03 32.55
C VAL A 1110 9.91 -29.54 32.64
N GLU A 1111 9.03 -29.13 31.71
CA GLU A 1111 7.66 -29.65 31.64
C GLU A 1111 7.61 -31.13 31.28
N LEU A 1112 8.44 -31.59 30.33
CA LEU A 1112 8.51 -33.00 29.93
C LEU A 1112 9.00 -33.88 31.08
N ARG A 1113 9.99 -33.41 31.87
CA ARG A 1113 10.42 -34.08 33.10
C ARG A 1113 9.33 -34.10 34.16
N SER A 1114 8.55 -33.02 34.30
CA SER A 1114 7.41 -32.94 35.22
C SER A 1114 6.31 -33.94 34.84
N LEU A 1115 5.94 -34.00 33.55
CA LEU A 1115 4.98 -34.95 33.01
C LEU A 1115 5.46 -36.40 33.16
N GLN A 1116 6.75 -36.66 32.94
CA GLN A 1116 7.32 -37.99 33.13
C GLN A 1116 7.27 -38.41 34.61
N SER A 1117 7.54 -37.48 35.55
CA SER A 1117 7.37 -37.71 36.99
C SER A 1117 5.92 -38.00 37.37
N GLN A 1118 4.96 -37.27 36.78
CA GLN A 1118 3.53 -37.56 36.98
C GLN A 1118 3.15 -38.93 36.44
N LEU A 1119 3.62 -39.31 35.25
CA LEU A 1119 3.36 -40.63 34.65
C LEU A 1119 3.91 -41.76 35.52
N GLU A 1120 5.13 -41.63 36.04
CA GLU A 1120 5.73 -42.61 36.95
C GLU A 1120 4.93 -42.74 38.26
N SER A 1121 4.47 -41.62 38.83
CA SER A 1121 3.64 -41.64 40.04
C SER A 1121 2.29 -42.35 39.79
N THR A 1122 1.70 -42.13 38.61
CA THR A 1122 0.44 -42.75 38.22
C THR A 1122 0.63 -44.24 37.97
N GLN A 1123 1.74 -44.63 37.33
CA GLN A 1123 2.09 -46.04 37.10
C GLN A 1123 2.35 -46.78 38.42
N GLN A 1124 3.01 -46.14 39.40
CA GLN A 1124 3.17 -46.70 40.75
C GLN A 1124 1.83 -46.87 41.45
N LEU A 1125 0.93 -45.88 41.35
CA LEU A 1125 -0.41 -45.97 41.94
C LEU A 1125 -1.21 -47.13 41.33
N VAL A 1126 -1.20 -47.27 40.01
CA VAL A 1126 -1.86 -48.37 39.29
C VAL A 1126 -1.28 -49.73 39.71
N LYS A 1127 0.04 -49.83 39.85
CA LYS A 1127 0.70 -51.06 40.31
C LYS A 1127 0.30 -51.40 41.74
N CYS A 1128 0.25 -50.41 42.63
CA CYS A 1128 -0.16 -50.59 44.02
C CYS A 1128 -1.63 -51.02 44.13
N LEU A 1129 -2.52 -50.37 43.37
CA LEU A 1129 -3.94 -50.71 43.30
C LEU A 1129 -4.17 -52.12 42.75
N SER A 1130 -3.42 -52.50 41.70
CA SER A 1130 -3.46 -53.86 41.14
C SER A 1130 -3.02 -54.90 42.18
N GLN A 1131 -1.96 -54.61 42.94
CA GLN A 1131 -1.49 -55.48 44.01
C GLN A 1131 -2.54 -55.62 45.13
N GLN A 1132 -3.16 -54.53 45.55
CA GLN A 1132 -4.26 -54.55 46.53
C GLN A 1132 -5.48 -55.34 46.04
N LEU A 1133 -5.87 -55.19 44.78
CA LEU A 1133 -6.94 -55.99 44.16
C LEU A 1133 -6.60 -57.48 44.15
N THR A 1134 -5.34 -57.83 43.92
CA THR A 1134 -4.87 -59.22 43.90
C THR A 1134 -4.89 -59.81 45.32
N GLU A 1135 -4.41 -59.07 46.32
CA GLU A 1135 -4.50 -59.47 47.72
C GLU A 1135 -5.95 -59.62 48.20
N LEU A 1136 -6.83 -58.70 47.82
CA LEU A 1136 -8.24 -58.75 48.18
C LEU A 1136 -8.93 -59.99 47.57
N ARG A 1137 -8.61 -60.30 46.30
CA ARG A 1137 -9.07 -61.53 45.64
C ARG A 1137 -8.59 -62.76 46.41
N ASP A 1138 -7.32 -62.80 46.78
CA ASP A 1138 -6.75 -63.95 47.48
C ASP A 1138 -7.37 -64.11 48.88
N GLN A 1139 -7.57 -63.02 49.63
CA GLN A 1139 -8.31 -63.03 50.90
C GLN A 1139 -9.74 -63.53 50.73
N MET A 1140 -10.46 -63.08 49.70
CA MET A 1140 -11.82 -63.56 49.40
C MET A 1140 -11.85 -65.06 49.08
N THR A 1141 -10.85 -65.57 48.35
CA THR A 1141 -10.74 -67.01 48.07
C THR A 1141 -10.43 -67.82 49.34
N GLU A 1142 -9.57 -67.30 50.21
CA GLU A 1142 -9.22 -67.98 51.46
C GLU A 1142 -10.39 -67.96 52.45
N GLN A 1143 -11.13 -66.85 52.53
CA GLN A 1143 -12.36 -66.75 53.30
C GLN A 1143 -13.44 -67.72 52.77
N ARG A 1144 -13.52 -67.91 51.44
CA ARG A 1144 -14.39 -68.90 50.82
C ARG A 1144 -13.99 -70.33 51.18
N LYS A 1145 -12.69 -70.66 51.17
CA LYS A 1145 -12.17 -71.96 51.62
C LYS A 1145 -12.45 -72.19 53.11
N GLN A 1146 -12.27 -71.18 53.96
CA GLN A 1146 -12.62 -71.28 55.39
C GLN A 1146 -14.12 -71.53 55.59
N LYS A 1147 -15.01 -70.82 54.87
CA LYS A 1147 -16.45 -71.10 54.88
C LYS A 1147 -16.77 -72.53 54.41
N GLN A 1148 -16.08 -73.03 53.39
CA GLN A 1148 -16.24 -74.42 52.94
C GLN A 1148 -15.78 -75.42 53.99
N ARG A 1149 -14.66 -75.17 54.69
CA ARG A 1149 -14.21 -75.99 55.83
C ARG A 1149 -15.23 -75.99 56.98
N LEU A 1150 -15.79 -74.83 57.32
CA LEU A 1150 -16.86 -74.74 58.32
C LEU A 1150 -18.13 -75.48 57.87
N GLY A 1151 -18.49 -75.37 56.59
CA GLY A 1151 -19.60 -76.11 56.01
C GLY A 1151 -19.40 -77.62 56.05
N LEU A 1152 -18.18 -78.11 55.85
CA LEU A 1152 -17.84 -79.54 55.98
C LEU A 1152 -17.89 -80.02 57.43
N LEU A 1153 -17.45 -79.21 58.40
CA LEU A 1153 -17.57 -79.53 59.83
C LEU A 1153 -19.03 -79.58 60.29
N ASN A 1154 -19.88 -78.67 59.81
CA ASN A 1154 -21.31 -78.70 60.07
C ASN A 1154 -22.02 -79.87 59.37
N SER A 1155 -21.54 -80.27 58.18
CA SER A 1155 -22.07 -81.45 57.46
C SER A 1155 -21.67 -82.76 58.13
N ALA A 1156 -20.48 -82.83 58.76
CA ALA A 1156 -20.05 -83.98 59.57
C ALA A 1156 -20.81 -84.07 60.90
N SER A 1157 -21.24 -82.94 61.47
CA SER A 1157 -22.11 -82.92 62.66
C SER A 1157 -23.56 -83.34 62.34
N ALA A 1158 -24.07 -83.00 61.15
CA ALA A 1158 -25.39 -83.46 60.69
C ALA A 1158 -25.45 -84.97 60.39
N PHE A 1159 -24.32 -85.62 60.08
CA PHE A 1159 -24.25 -87.07 59.87
C PHE A 1159 -24.17 -87.89 61.17
N LEU A 1160 -23.83 -87.26 62.30
CA LEU A 1160 -23.78 -87.91 63.62
C LEU A 1160 -25.10 -87.79 64.41
N HIS A 1161 -26.07 -87.00 63.94
CA HIS A 1161 -27.36 -86.80 64.62
C HIS A 1161 -28.53 -87.61 64.05
N ASN A 1162 -28.30 -88.51 63.09
CA ASN A 1162 -29.29 -89.47 62.57
C ASN A 1162 -28.81 -90.92 62.75
N VAL A 1163 -28.81 -91.40 63.99
CA VAL A 1163 -28.95 -92.82 64.32
C VAL A 1163 -30.06 -92.92 65.39
N PRO A 1164 -31.08 -93.78 65.19
CA PRO A 1164 -32.31 -93.77 65.99
C PRO A 1164 -32.14 -94.31 67.41
N ALA A 1165 -32.63 -93.54 68.37
CA ALA A 1165 -33.64 -93.96 69.37
C ALA A 1165 -34.54 -92.76 69.68
#